data_AF-A0AAJ7RR89-F1
#
_entry.id   AF-A0AAJ7RR89-F1
#
_cell.length_a   1.000
_cell.length_b   1.000
_cell.length_c   1.000
_cell.angle_alpha   90.00
_cell.angle_beta   90.00
_cell.angle_gamma   90.00
#
_symmetry.space_group_name_H-M   'P 1'
#
loop_
_entity.id
_entity.type
_entity.pdbx_description
1 polymer ?
#
loop_
_entity_poly.entity_id
_entity_poly.type
_entity_poly.pdbx_seq_one_letter_code
_entity_poly.pdbx_strand_id
1 'polypeptide(L)'
;MESVSRGIDRWRGKVALVTGAASGIGAAITKALLENGLTVVAVDVDSEGLNRMREQLRDDDLHPMECDLCKEEDLNKVFEYVKCNLGAVNVLVNNAGVTNYAKIIESDRAAFARLLNINVLAAATCASMAVRMMRESNAEGHVFNINSLLGHEIPEGVPDVVDGSGGWNLYPSCKHATVAMTHTIRRELAKIKVPIRVTSISPGLVRTNISGHTPSLKKFFDKLECLEPEDVADGVVYALGTRSKIEHINGRYIFREESLPANQSAVNMWRVHVVGLLVIFLSGIGKSSEPGATFSANLGNRKVNLKEDGENFSVELERADGTKALKILFISEAKSTTTRTSPRFIQDCPDEAVCIQSNDLTRITMTQPDFEVVNIAMHSPGNDTTYRNCIKLDDDVQWFGGPQQKKQFWPVQHMVYQDYAYLPIEDQNAAIAEPYWLNGKGTFIYVNRTVPLFIDQNIYKYQHLCLVAKIDTPYRPRGYVHLNYNVGTFANPRLAHEYAVENFLGKPTDIPDKAMVTYPIWSSWAKYKVSVSDFLMREYAGEILANNFTNSQIEIDDLWETCYGSLTFDTSATKFPNIRNLTTDLHNLGFRVTLWIHPFINVDCTEYYNLALRNGYLVKNINGSVETSWWQGSNATIVDFTNPEAVTWFTGRLNALKESSGIDSFKFDAGEISWLPQPADLTGNLEEQPGIFTALYSKHLSEFGSSIEIRSGWGTQNLPRFVRIIDKDTRWTWDNGLPTLITTTLTMNIAGYVFVLPDMVGGNGYVGDEALISSTPPEKELFIRWLQVNTFLPAIQYSFVPWTYDRETIEICRKYTDLHIEYARVILDIMDEAVSTGAPVNPPIWWVDPDNKEAHKISDEYMLGTTILVAPVIEEGAVTRNIYLPSGHWREEAYSNHTVYVGPTWIYDYPAPLDVLPYFTLVTQSSGTVHIASALFTLLTVIAINI
;
A
#
# COMPACT_ATOMS: atom_id res chain seq x y z
N MET A 1 -2.78 30.43 -7.90
CA MET A 1 -3.20 31.06 -9.18
C MET A 1 -2.18 32.06 -9.71
N GLU A 2 -1.74 33.09 -8.95
CA GLU A 2 -0.73 34.07 -9.43
C GLU A 2 0.56 33.45 -10.01
N SER A 3 0.97 32.26 -9.56
CA SER A 3 2.15 31.56 -10.10
C SER A 3 1.91 30.85 -11.43
N VAL A 4 0.66 30.52 -11.76
CA VAL A 4 0.28 29.83 -13.01
C VAL A 4 -0.01 30.84 -14.12
N SER A 5 -0.66 31.97 -13.81
CA SER A 5 -0.84 33.05 -14.80
C SER A 5 0.52 33.61 -15.26
N ARG A 6 1.41 33.93 -14.32
CA ARG A 6 2.81 34.31 -14.64
C ARG A 6 3.61 33.20 -15.36
N GLY A 7 3.12 31.96 -15.34
CA GLY A 7 3.77 30.79 -15.93
C GLY A 7 3.29 30.47 -17.35
N ILE A 8 2.05 30.84 -17.71
CA ILE A 8 1.56 30.76 -19.11
C ILE A 8 2.01 31.98 -19.92
N ASP A 9 2.16 33.15 -19.29
CA ASP A 9 2.62 34.40 -19.93
C ASP A 9 3.92 34.25 -20.74
N ARG A 10 4.83 33.36 -20.34
CA ARG A 10 6.11 33.09 -21.03
C ARG A 10 5.95 32.45 -22.41
N TRP A 11 4.79 31.85 -22.69
CA TRP A 11 4.46 31.23 -23.96
C TRP A 11 3.70 32.17 -24.91
N ARG A 12 3.35 33.40 -24.50
CA ARG A 12 2.66 34.35 -25.38
C ARG A 12 3.54 34.71 -26.58
N GLY A 13 2.97 34.68 -27.78
CA GLY A 13 3.67 34.83 -29.05
C GLY A 13 4.61 33.67 -29.41
N LYS A 14 4.44 32.49 -28.79
CA LYS A 14 5.14 31.25 -29.17
C LYS A 14 4.26 30.40 -30.08
N VAL A 15 4.90 29.62 -30.96
CA VAL A 15 4.19 28.81 -31.95
C VAL A 15 3.80 27.46 -31.38
N ALA A 16 2.51 27.12 -31.42
CA ALA A 16 2.00 25.79 -31.12
C ALA A 16 1.59 25.07 -32.42
N LEU A 17 1.94 23.79 -32.55
CA LEU A 17 1.45 22.90 -33.61
C LEU A 17 0.51 21.87 -32.99
N VAL A 18 -0.77 21.85 -33.39
CA VAL A 18 -1.80 20.96 -32.84
C VAL A 18 -2.30 20.02 -33.94
N THR A 19 -2.16 18.71 -33.72
CA THR A 19 -2.60 17.69 -34.70
C THR A 19 -4.00 17.18 -34.41
N GLY A 20 -4.79 16.91 -35.45
CA GLY A 20 -6.20 16.54 -35.31
C GLY A 20 -7.04 17.70 -34.80
N ALA A 21 -6.73 18.91 -35.27
CA ALA A 21 -7.27 20.15 -34.73
C ALA A 21 -8.72 20.45 -35.16
N ALA A 22 -9.25 19.84 -36.22
CA ALA A 22 -10.54 20.23 -36.78
C ALA A 22 -11.76 19.85 -35.91
N SER A 23 -11.60 18.99 -34.90
CA SER A 23 -12.69 18.60 -34.01
C SER A 23 -12.23 18.10 -32.64
N GLY A 24 -13.17 17.99 -31.69
CA GLY A 24 -12.96 17.39 -30.37
C GLY A 24 -11.82 18.04 -29.58
N ILE A 25 -11.00 17.22 -28.92
CA ILE A 25 -9.90 17.66 -28.04
C ILE A 25 -8.93 18.59 -28.76
N GLY A 26 -8.60 18.32 -30.04
CA GLY A 26 -7.69 19.17 -30.81
C GLY A 26 -8.25 20.57 -31.08
N ALA A 27 -9.56 20.68 -31.29
CA ALA A 27 -10.23 21.96 -31.46
C ALA A 27 -10.26 22.78 -30.16
N ALA A 28 -10.59 22.13 -29.04
CA ALA A 28 -10.58 22.75 -27.72
C ALA A 28 -9.18 23.22 -27.31
N ILE A 29 -8.14 22.39 -27.51
CA ILE A 29 -6.74 22.76 -27.28
C ILE A 29 -6.34 23.94 -28.16
N THR A 30 -6.68 23.92 -29.46
CA THR A 30 -6.37 25.01 -30.39
C THR A 30 -6.96 26.34 -29.89
N LYS A 31 -8.24 26.33 -29.51
CA LYS A 31 -8.91 27.51 -28.95
C LYS A 31 -8.26 27.97 -27.65
N ALA A 32 -8.02 27.07 -26.70
CA ALA A 32 -7.43 27.43 -25.40
C ALA A 32 -6.01 28.00 -25.52
N LEU A 33 -5.21 27.54 -26.49
CA LEU A 33 -3.88 28.08 -26.74
C LEU A 33 -3.93 29.48 -27.38
N LEU A 34 -4.86 29.74 -28.30
CA LEU A 34 -5.12 31.09 -28.85
C LEU A 34 -5.61 32.05 -27.76
N GLU A 35 -6.55 31.63 -26.90
CA GLU A 35 -7.05 32.43 -25.77
C GLU A 35 -5.93 32.77 -24.76
N ASN A 36 -4.90 31.92 -24.65
CA ASN A 36 -3.68 32.19 -23.88
C ASN A 36 -2.59 32.93 -24.67
N GLY A 37 -2.85 33.34 -25.91
CA GLY A 37 -2.01 34.20 -26.74
C GLY A 37 -0.83 33.49 -27.43
N LEU A 38 -0.96 32.22 -27.78
CA LEU A 38 -0.03 31.50 -28.67
C LEU A 38 -0.47 31.61 -30.12
N THR A 39 0.49 31.63 -31.04
CA THR A 39 0.23 31.47 -32.48
C THR A 39 0.03 29.99 -32.78
N VAL A 40 -1.15 29.56 -33.25
CA VAL A 40 -1.49 28.14 -33.39
C VAL A 40 -1.58 27.70 -34.85
N VAL A 41 -0.74 26.73 -35.21
CA VAL A 41 -0.82 25.97 -36.46
C VAL A 41 -1.71 24.76 -36.22
N ALA A 42 -2.93 24.84 -36.74
CA ALA A 42 -3.96 23.83 -36.58
C ALA A 42 -3.93 22.89 -37.79
N VAL A 43 -3.56 21.61 -37.59
CA VAL A 43 -3.42 20.65 -38.70
C VAL A 43 -4.37 19.48 -38.58
N ASP A 44 -5.04 19.18 -39.68
CA ASP A 44 -6.03 18.10 -39.82
C ASP A 44 -6.19 17.72 -41.30
N VAL A 45 -6.81 16.58 -41.58
CA VAL A 45 -7.25 16.20 -42.93
C VAL A 45 -8.65 16.76 -43.26
N ASP A 46 -9.46 17.12 -42.25
CA ASP A 46 -10.75 17.82 -42.46
C ASP A 46 -10.54 19.32 -42.71
N SER A 47 -10.26 19.69 -43.97
CA SER A 47 -10.11 21.08 -44.36
C SER A 47 -11.39 21.90 -44.27
N GLU A 48 -12.58 21.29 -44.33
CA GLU A 48 -13.83 22.01 -44.02
C GLU A 48 -13.92 22.35 -42.54
N GLY A 49 -13.54 21.44 -41.64
CA GLY A 49 -13.50 21.66 -40.20
C GLY A 49 -12.50 22.73 -39.79
N LEU A 50 -11.32 22.73 -40.41
CA LEU A 50 -10.34 23.81 -40.26
C LEU A 50 -10.88 25.17 -40.74
N ASN A 51 -11.62 25.20 -41.86
CA ASN A 51 -12.27 26.43 -42.33
C ASN A 51 -13.39 26.90 -41.37
N ARG A 52 -14.24 25.99 -40.88
CA ARG A 52 -15.26 26.30 -39.86
C ARG A 52 -14.64 26.88 -38.59
N MET A 53 -13.54 26.29 -38.11
CA MET A 53 -12.78 26.82 -36.97
C MET A 53 -12.29 28.24 -37.24
N ARG A 54 -11.73 28.50 -38.44
CA ARG A 54 -11.24 29.83 -38.82
C ARG A 54 -12.35 30.88 -38.81
N GLU A 55 -13.53 30.55 -39.35
CA GLU A 55 -14.69 31.44 -39.38
C GLU A 55 -15.30 31.70 -38.00
N GLN A 56 -15.18 30.74 -37.08
CA GLN A 56 -15.67 30.81 -35.70
C GLN A 56 -14.75 31.60 -34.78
N LEU A 57 -13.44 31.29 -34.78
CA LEU A 57 -12.47 31.92 -33.87
C LEU A 57 -12.04 33.31 -34.37
N ARG A 58 -11.91 33.49 -35.69
CA ARG A 58 -11.52 34.77 -36.34
C ARG A 58 -10.26 35.40 -35.75
N ASP A 59 -9.31 34.54 -35.39
CA ASP A 59 -8.03 34.92 -34.84
C ASP A 59 -6.98 34.99 -35.95
N ASP A 60 -6.19 36.07 -35.98
CA ASP A 60 -5.09 36.25 -36.93
C ASP A 60 -3.90 35.34 -36.60
N ASP A 61 -3.77 34.93 -35.33
CA ASP A 61 -2.76 33.98 -34.84
C ASP A 61 -3.13 32.50 -35.13
N LEU A 62 -4.26 32.24 -35.83
CA LEU A 62 -4.68 30.91 -36.26
C LEU A 62 -4.27 30.60 -37.71
N HIS A 63 -3.42 29.58 -37.86
CA HIS A 63 -2.89 29.07 -39.13
C HIS A 63 -3.42 27.65 -39.41
N PRO A 64 -4.62 27.49 -39.99
CA PRO A 64 -5.14 26.19 -40.39
C PRO A 64 -4.40 25.67 -41.62
N MET A 65 -3.99 24.40 -41.61
CA MET A 65 -3.38 23.72 -42.75
C MET A 65 -3.93 22.31 -42.93
N GLU A 66 -4.39 21.99 -44.14
CA GLU A 66 -4.74 20.61 -44.51
C GLU A 66 -3.47 19.76 -44.54
N CYS A 67 -3.44 18.66 -43.78
CA CYS A 67 -2.30 17.78 -43.63
C CYS A 67 -2.74 16.34 -43.34
N ASP A 68 -2.45 15.42 -44.27
CA ASP A 68 -2.53 14.00 -43.98
C ASP A 68 -1.26 13.56 -43.24
N LEU A 69 -1.38 13.32 -41.94
CA LEU A 69 -0.25 12.95 -41.08
C LEU A 69 0.40 11.59 -41.45
N CYS A 70 -0.23 10.80 -42.34
CA CYS A 70 0.39 9.60 -42.91
C CYS A 70 1.34 9.89 -44.08
N LYS A 71 1.36 11.12 -44.60
CA LYS A 71 2.20 11.55 -45.73
C LYS A 71 3.34 12.44 -45.24
N GLU A 72 4.57 12.00 -45.48
CA GLU A 72 5.77 12.74 -45.09
C GLU A 72 5.87 14.09 -45.84
N GLU A 73 5.37 14.15 -47.08
CA GLU A 73 5.34 15.38 -47.88
C GLU A 73 4.43 16.46 -47.27
N ASP A 74 3.31 16.08 -46.64
CA ASP A 74 2.38 17.04 -46.03
C ASP A 74 2.94 17.54 -44.68
N LEU A 75 3.52 16.64 -43.88
CA LEU A 75 4.27 17.01 -42.68
C LEU A 75 5.43 17.96 -43.00
N ASN A 76 6.20 17.68 -44.06
CA ASN A 76 7.29 18.56 -44.49
C ASN A 76 6.77 19.96 -44.87
N LYS A 77 5.67 20.08 -45.62
CA LYS A 77 5.05 21.40 -45.93
C LYS A 77 4.65 22.16 -44.67
N VAL A 78 4.09 21.49 -43.66
CA VAL A 78 3.70 22.12 -42.38
C VAL A 78 4.93 22.66 -41.64
N PHE A 79 5.98 21.84 -41.46
CA PHE A 79 7.18 22.27 -40.77
C PHE A 79 7.98 23.32 -41.58
N GLU A 80 8.00 23.24 -42.91
CA GLU A 80 8.55 24.31 -43.77
C GLU A 80 7.75 25.61 -43.65
N TYR A 81 6.42 25.55 -43.61
CA TYR A 81 5.58 26.72 -43.40
C TYR A 81 5.88 27.38 -42.05
N VAL A 82 5.98 26.62 -40.96
CA VAL A 82 6.41 27.14 -39.65
C VAL A 82 7.77 27.79 -39.76
N LYS A 83 8.76 27.09 -40.34
CA LYS A 83 10.14 27.59 -40.45
C LYS A 83 10.25 28.89 -41.24
N CYS A 84 9.49 29.02 -42.33
CA CYS A 84 9.56 30.18 -43.22
C CYS A 84 8.71 31.38 -42.76
N ASN A 85 7.61 31.16 -42.04
CA ASN A 85 6.63 32.21 -41.72
C ASN A 85 6.56 32.54 -40.22
N LEU A 86 6.80 31.56 -39.34
CA LEU A 86 6.57 31.65 -37.88
C LEU A 86 7.83 31.38 -37.04
N GLY A 87 8.96 31.04 -37.67
CA GLY A 87 10.23 30.77 -37.02
C GLY A 87 10.42 29.32 -36.59
N ALA A 88 9.83 28.90 -35.47
CA ALA A 88 10.02 27.56 -34.92
C ALA A 88 8.86 27.10 -34.04
N VAL A 89 8.54 25.80 -34.06
CA VAL A 89 7.58 25.20 -33.10
C VAL A 89 8.14 25.28 -31.68
N ASN A 90 7.36 25.80 -30.74
CA ASN A 90 7.65 25.82 -29.31
C ASN A 90 6.79 24.83 -28.53
N VAL A 91 5.55 24.61 -28.96
CA VAL A 91 4.65 23.61 -28.36
C VAL A 91 4.20 22.66 -29.45
N LEU A 92 4.38 21.35 -29.26
CA LEU A 92 3.76 20.33 -30.10
C LEU A 92 2.66 19.65 -29.30
N VAL A 93 1.47 19.51 -29.86
CA VAL A 93 0.39 18.69 -29.32
C VAL A 93 0.06 17.58 -30.31
N ASN A 94 0.62 16.40 -30.05
CA ASN A 94 0.25 15.15 -30.70
C ASN A 94 -1.11 14.69 -30.16
N ASN A 95 -2.19 15.17 -30.79
CA ASN A 95 -3.57 14.85 -30.41
C ASN A 95 -4.28 13.93 -31.42
N ALA A 96 -3.91 13.99 -32.71
CA ALA A 96 -4.55 13.17 -33.74
C ALA A 96 -4.57 11.68 -33.37
N GLY A 97 -5.74 11.05 -33.49
CA GLY A 97 -5.91 9.65 -33.18
C GLY A 97 -7.19 9.07 -33.75
N VAL A 98 -7.18 7.76 -34.01
CA VAL A 98 -8.30 7.01 -34.58
C VAL A 98 -8.42 5.66 -33.91
N THR A 99 -9.65 5.18 -33.74
CA THR A 99 -9.93 3.84 -33.20
C THR A 99 -10.59 2.96 -34.28
N ASN A 100 -10.71 1.66 -34.00
CA ASN A 100 -11.52 0.71 -34.75
C ASN A 100 -12.18 -0.23 -33.73
N TYR A 101 -13.48 -0.49 -33.87
CA TYR A 101 -14.25 -1.30 -32.94
C TYR A 101 -14.42 -2.77 -33.37
N ALA A 102 -13.78 -3.19 -34.47
CA ALA A 102 -13.71 -4.61 -34.85
C ALA A 102 -12.78 -5.41 -33.93
N LYS A 103 -13.13 -6.68 -33.64
CA LYS A 103 -12.27 -7.62 -32.91
C LYS A 103 -10.93 -7.77 -33.64
N ILE A 104 -9.82 -7.84 -32.90
CA ILE A 104 -8.48 -7.99 -33.49
C ILE A 104 -8.38 -9.26 -34.35
N ILE A 105 -9.08 -10.33 -33.96
CA ILE A 105 -9.18 -11.61 -34.68
C ILE A 105 -10.07 -11.58 -35.94
N GLU A 106 -10.85 -10.50 -36.14
CA GLU A 106 -11.79 -10.31 -37.26
C GLU A 106 -11.35 -9.17 -38.19
N SER A 107 -10.16 -8.59 -37.93
CA SER A 107 -9.68 -7.39 -38.62
C SER A 107 -8.56 -7.68 -39.62
N ASP A 108 -8.29 -6.71 -40.48
CA ASP A 108 -7.33 -6.86 -41.58
C ASP A 108 -6.07 -6.00 -41.41
N ARG A 109 -5.07 -6.29 -42.25
CA ARG A 109 -3.77 -5.59 -42.24
C ARG A 109 -3.87 -4.11 -42.59
N ALA A 110 -4.85 -3.69 -43.39
CA ALA A 110 -5.03 -2.28 -43.74
C ALA A 110 -5.60 -1.49 -42.55
N ALA A 111 -6.53 -2.06 -41.80
CA ALA A 111 -7.01 -1.52 -40.53
C ALA A 111 -5.86 -1.39 -39.51
N PHE A 112 -5.04 -2.42 -39.34
CA PHE A 112 -3.86 -2.38 -38.46
C PHE A 112 -2.86 -1.30 -38.89
N ALA A 113 -2.53 -1.23 -40.18
CA ALA A 113 -1.62 -0.22 -40.71
C ALA A 113 -2.16 1.20 -40.49
N ARG A 114 -3.47 1.45 -40.71
CA ARG A 114 -4.09 2.75 -40.46
C ARG A 114 -4.00 3.16 -38.99
N LEU A 115 -4.29 2.25 -38.05
CA LEU A 115 -4.19 2.52 -36.61
C LEU A 115 -2.75 2.85 -36.19
N LEU A 116 -1.77 2.06 -36.63
CA LEU A 116 -0.36 2.25 -36.27
C LEU A 116 0.24 3.50 -36.92
N ASN A 117 -0.07 3.76 -38.19
CA ASN A 117 0.44 4.92 -38.91
C ASN A 117 -0.04 6.23 -38.27
N ILE A 118 -1.31 6.33 -37.89
CA ILE A 118 -1.89 7.56 -37.31
C ILE A 118 -1.56 7.69 -35.82
N ASN A 119 -1.82 6.66 -35.01
CA ASN A 119 -1.71 6.78 -33.54
C ASN A 119 -0.26 6.73 -33.03
N VAL A 120 0.67 6.15 -33.80
CA VAL A 120 2.05 5.89 -33.35
C VAL A 120 3.06 6.58 -34.27
N LEU A 121 3.12 6.22 -35.57
CA LEU A 121 4.18 6.71 -36.45
C LEU A 121 4.07 8.22 -36.70
N ALA A 122 2.88 8.74 -37.01
CA ALA A 122 2.67 10.17 -37.19
C ALA A 122 3.07 10.99 -35.95
N ALA A 123 2.69 10.54 -34.75
CA ALA A 123 3.05 11.20 -33.49
C ALA A 123 4.57 11.15 -33.22
N ALA A 124 5.23 10.02 -33.53
CA ALA A 124 6.68 9.87 -33.45
C ALA A 124 7.42 10.80 -34.43
N THR A 125 6.95 10.88 -35.68
CA THR A 125 7.51 11.74 -36.73
C THR A 125 7.33 13.21 -36.36
N CYS A 126 6.13 13.64 -35.95
CA CYS A 126 5.87 15.00 -35.49
C CYS A 126 6.77 15.38 -34.30
N ALA A 127 6.91 14.49 -33.30
CA ALA A 127 7.79 14.73 -32.16
C ALA A 127 9.26 14.85 -32.58
N SER A 128 9.74 13.96 -33.47
CA SER A 128 11.10 14.00 -34.02
C SER A 128 11.37 15.32 -34.77
N MET A 129 10.46 15.75 -35.64
CA MET A 129 10.58 17.00 -36.41
C MET A 129 10.53 18.24 -35.51
N ALA A 130 9.58 18.30 -34.58
CA ALA A 130 9.46 19.42 -33.64
C ALA A 130 10.67 19.52 -32.70
N VAL A 131 11.13 18.41 -32.12
CA VAL A 131 12.33 18.39 -31.26
C VAL A 131 13.58 18.81 -32.03
N ARG A 132 13.74 18.39 -33.30
CA ARG A 132 14.85 18.87 -34.16
C ARG A 132 14.78 20.38 -34.35
N MET A 133 13.61 20.91 -34.73
CA MET A 133 13.42 22.35 -34.94
C MET A 133 13.63 23.19 -33.68
N MET A 134 13.13 22.74 -32.52
CA MET A 134 13.36 23.35 -31.21
C MET A 134 14.86 23.41 -30.89
N ARG A 135 15.59 22.32 -31.13
CA ARG A 135 17.05 22.24 -30.90
C ARG A 135 17.85 23.10 -31.87
N GLU A 136 17.54 23.09 -33.16
CA GLU A 136 18.15 23.96 -34.19
C GLU A 136 17.99 25.44 -33.84
N SER A 137 16.85 25.80 -33.26
CA SER A 137 16.51 27.18 -32.89
C SER A 137 16.91 27.56 -31.45
N ASN A 138 17.51 26.62 -30.69
CA ASN A 138 17.80 26.74 -29.26
C ASN A 138 16.60 27.28 -28.43
N ALA A 139 15.39 26.83 -28.77
CA ALA A 139 14.15 27.31 -28.18
C ALA A 139 13.75 26.48 -26.96
N GLU A 140 13.10 27.12 -25.97
CA GLU A 140 12.34 26.37 -24.98
C GLU A 140 11.16 25.65 -25.68
N GLY A 141 10.96 24.38 -25.34
CA GLY A 141 10.03 23.49 -26.02
C GLY A 141 9.18 22.64 -25.07
N HIS A 142 7.96 22.31 -25.49
CA HIS A 142 7.12 21.34 -24.78
C HIS A 142 6.37 20.45 -25.78
N VAL A 143 6.59 19.14 -25.70
CA VAL A 143 5.84 18.13 -26.46
C VAL A 143 4.77 17.51 -25.57
N PHE A 144 3.51 17.58 -26.01
CA PHE A 144 2.37 16.91 -25.42
C PHE A 144 1.96 15.72 -26.29
N ASN A 145 1.81 14.56 -25.67
CA ASN A 145 1.19 13.38 -26.28
C ASN A 145 -0.18 13.16 -25.63
N ILE A 146 -1.27 13.37 -26.37
CA ILE A 146 -2.63 13.05 -25.89
C ILE A 146 -2.85 11.55 -26.08
N ASN A 147 -2.76 10.84 -24.98
CA ASN A 147 -2.79 9.40 -24.90
C ASN A 147 -4.21 8.91 -24.62
N SER A 148 -4.39 7.93 -23.72
CA SER A 148 -5.65 7.43 -23.18
C SER A 148 -5.32 6.64 -21.92
N LEU A 149 -6.30 6.35 -21.06
CA LEU A 149 -6.13 5.34 -20.01
C LEU A 149 -5.98 3.92 -20.59
N LEU A 150 -6.49 3.68 -21.80
CA LEU A 150 -6.19 2.47 -22.59
C LEU A 150 -4.74 2.33 -23.05
N GLY A 151 -3.89 3.33 -22.76
CA GLY A 151 -2.44 3.23 -22.88
C GLY A 151 -1.73 2.74 -21.62
N HIS A 152 -2.47 2.46 -20.55
CA HIS A 152 -1.93 1.98 -19.26
C HIS A 152 -2.59 0.69 -18.76
N GLU A 153 -3.87 0.49 -19.06
CA GLU A 153 -4.64 -0.69 -18.66
C GLU A 153 -5.65 -1.07 -19.75
N ILE A 154 -6.02 -2.35 -19.84
CA ILE A 154 -7.04 -2.85 -20.78
C ILE A 154 -8.22 -3.34 -19.95
N PRO A 155 -9.39 -2.68 -20.00
CA PRO A 155 -10.52 -3.02 -19.16
C PRO A 155 -11.06 -4.44 -19.35
N GLU A 156 -11.27 -5.16 -18.25
CA GLU A 156 -11.99 -6.43 -18.25
C GLU A 156 -13.49 -6.22 -18.44
N GLY A 157 -14.18 -7.16 -19.09
CA GLY A 157 -15.65 -7.12 -19.20
C GLY A 157 -16.24 -6.03 -20.09
N VAL A 158 -15.52 -5.53 -21.10
CA VAL A 158 -16.09 -4.64 -22.13
C VAL A 158 -17.35 -5.29 -22.71
N PRO A 159 -18.54 -4.65 -22.64
CA PRO A 159 -19.77 -5.34 -23.01
C PRO A 159 -19.88 -5.58 -24.53
N ASP A 160 -19.98 -6.85 -24.95
CA ASP A 160 -20.47 -7.31 -26.27
C ASP A 160 -21.98 -6.98 -26.49
N VAL A 161 -22.48 -5.91 -25.85
CA VAL A 161 -23.92 -5.65 -25.59
C VAL A 161 -24.49 -4.53 -26.48
N VAL A 162 -23.65 -3.83 -27.26
CA VAL A 162 -24.08 -2.79 -28.21
C VAL A 162 -23.56 -3.09 -29.60
N ASP A 163 -24.42 -2.99 -30.61
CA ASP A 163 -24.01 -3.16 -32.01
C ASP A 163 -22.93 -2.14 -32.41
N GLY A 164 -21.79 -2.66 -32.86
CA GLY A 164 -20.56 -1.89 -33.10
C GLY A 164 -19.61 -1.72 -31.92
N SER A 165 -19.86 -2.29 -30.72
CA SER A 165 -18.94 -2.22 -29.56
C SER A 165 -17.97 -3.41 -29.43
N GLY A 166 -17.89 -4.28 -30.45
CA GLY A 166 -17.26 -5.60 -30.36
C GLY A 166 -15.76 -5.66 -30.04
N GLY A 167 -15.06 -4.54 -29.85
CA GLY A 167 -13.66 -4.53 -29.44
C GLY A 167 -13.04 -3.15 -29.52
N TRP A 168 -11.72 -3.07 -29.29
CA TRP A 168 -10.92 -1.84 -29.44
C TRP A 168 -9.79 -2.00 -30.47
N ASN A 169 -9.73 -3.16 -31.15
CA ASN A 169 -8.69 -3.50 -32.12
C ASN A 169 -7.26 -3.24 -31.56
N LEU A 170 -6.33 -2.73 -32.37
CA LEU A 170 -5.00 -2.28 -31.92
C LEU A 170 -4.98 -0.92 -31.19
N TYR A 171 -6.11 -0.27 -30.91
CA TYR A 171 -6.09 1.06 -30.27
C TYR A 171 -5.42 1.07 -28.88
N PRO A 172 -5.69 0.11 -27.97
CA PRO A 172 -4.97 0.04 -26.69
C PRO A 172 -3.46 -0.20 -26.89
N SER A 173 -3.09 -1.09 -27.82
CA SER A 173 -1.70 -1.36 -28.18
C SER A 173 -0.98 -0.11 -28.72
N CYS A 174 -1.67 0.69 -29.54
CA CYS A 174 -1.15 1.96 -30.03
C CYS A 174 -0.92 2.97 -28.90
N LYS A 175 -1.86 3.08 -27.95
CA LYS A 175 -1.74 4.01 -26.82
C LYS A 175 -0.68 3.54 -25.80
N HIS A 176 -0.49 2.24 -25.61
CA HIS A 176 0.65 1.70 -24.86
C HIS A 176 1.98 2.06 -25.55
N ALA A 177 2.06 1.97 -26.89
CA ALA A 177 3.21 2.44 -27.64
C ALA A 177 3.43 3.96 -27.50
N THR A 178 2.38 4.78 -27.42
CA THR A 178 2.47 6.22 -27.12
C THR A 178 3.05 6.49 -25.71
N VAL A 179 2.70 5.69 -24.69
CA VAL A 179 3.33 5.78 -23.36
C VAL A 179 4.82 5.46 -23.43
N ALA A 180 5.18 4.33 -24.02
CA ALA A 180 6.57 3.92 -24.17
C ALA A 180 7.40 4.97 -24.93
N MET A 181 6.88 5.48 -26.05
CA MET A 181 7.47 6.57 -26.85
C MET A 181 7.69 7.84 -26.01
N THR A 182 6.71 8.23 -25.18
CA THR A 182 6.83 9.40 -24.29
C THR A 182 8.02 9.23 -23.35
N HIS A 183 8.15 8.07 -22.69
CA HIS A 183 9.27 7.80 -21.78
C HIS A 183 10.62 7.72 -22.51
N THR A 184 10.66 7.17 -23.72
CA THR A 184 11.88 7.10 -24.54
C THR A 184 12.37 8.49 -24.92
N ILE A 185 11.53 9.34 -25.53
CA ILE A 185 11.91 10.71 -25.94
C ILE A 185 12.36 11.51 -24.72
N ARG A 186 11.66 11.40 -23.59
CA ARG A 186 12.03 12.06 -22.32
C ARG A 186 13.41 11.64 -21.82
N ARG A 187 13.73 10.34 -21.85
CA ARG A 187 15.05 9.80 -21.48
C ARG A 187 16.16 10.24 -22.44
N GLU A 188 15.87 10.40 -23.72
CA GLU A 188 16.82 10.93 -24.71
C GLU A 188 17.12 12.42 -24.47
N LEU A 189 16.07 13.25 -24.27
CA LEU A 189 16.19 14.68 -24.01
C LEU A 189 16.94 14.97 -22.70
N ALA A 190 16.66 14.20 -21.64
CA ALA A 190 17.35 14.31 -20.35
C ALA A 190 18.88 14.09 -20.47
N LYS A 191 19.32 13.14 -21.31
CA LYS A 191 20.75 12.87 -21.56
C LYS A 191 21.47 14.04 -22.24
N ILE A 192 20.79 14.74 -23.15
CA ILE A 192 21.38 15.87 -23.91
C ILE A 192 21.14 17.24 -23.27
N LYS A 193 20.40 17.32 -22.15
CA LYS A 193 20.21 18.52 -21.32
C LYS A 193 19.71 19.77 -22.07
N VAL A 194 18.77 19.57 -23.00
CA VAL A 194 18.09 20.66 -23.73
C VAL A 194 16.82 21.14 -22.99
N PRO A 195 16.39 22.41 -23.16
CA PRO A 195 15.21 22.95 -22.48
C PRO A 195 13.90 22.52 -23.16
N ILE A 196 13.72 21.21 -23.36
CA ILE A 196 12.53 20.62 -24.00
C ILE A 196 11.92 19.60 -23.05
N ARG A 197 10.65 19.79 -22.69
CA ARG A 197 9.87 18.90 -21.81
C ARG A 197 8.97 17.98 -22.62
N VAL A 198 8.65 16.80 -22.08
CA VAL A 198 7.65 15.89 -22.66
C VAL A 198 6.60 15.52 -21.61
N THR A 199 5.32 15.66 -21.97
CA THR A 199 4.19 15.33 -21.08
C THR A 199 3.19 14.44 -21.81
N SER A 200 2.78 13.36 -21.15
CA SER A 200 1.65 12.51 -21.57
C SER A 200 0.42 12.86 -20.76
N ILE A 201 -0.68 13.12 -21.46
CA ILE A 201 -2.01 13.35 -20.89
C ILE A 201 -2.89 12.17 -21.29
N SER A 202 -3.36 11.40 -20.32
CA SER A 202 -4.21 10.21 -20.52
C SER A 202 -5.62 10.49 -20.03
N PRO A 203 -6.53 10.96 -20.92
CA PRO A 203 -7.90 11.21 -20.55
C PRO A 203 -8.74 9.92 -20.45
N GLY A 204 -9.86 10.07 -19.75
CA GLY A 204 -10.99 9.15 -19.70
C GLY A 204 -11.73 8.99 -21.03
N LEU A 205 -13.00 8.59 -20.95
CA LEU A 205 -13.95 8.81 -22.04
C LEU A 205 -14.09 10.32 -22.28
N VAL A 206 -14.03 10.77 -23.54
CA VAL A 206 -14.20 12.18 -23.90
C VAL A 206 -15.27 12.28 -24.98
N ARG A 207 -16.18 13.25 -24.86
CA ARG A 207 -17.29 13.48 -25.78
C ARG A 207 -16.77 14.05 -27.10
N THR A 208 -16.39 13.15 -28.00
CA THR A 208 -15.78 13.48 -29.29
C THR A 208 -16.31 12.56 -30.38
N ASN A 209 -15.98 12.88 -31.62
CA ASN A 209 -16.30 12.03 -32.76
C ASN A 209 -15.64 10.64 -32.69
N ILE A 210 -14.62 10.42 -31.84
CA ILE A 210 -13.91 9.13 -31.74
C ILE A 210 -14.75 8.04 -31.04
N SER A 211 -15.72 8.42 -30.19
CA SER A 211 -16.56 7.50 -29.43
C SER A 211 -17.90 7.21 -30.13
N GLY A 212 -18.51 8.18 -30.81
CA GLY A 212 -19.89 8.10 -31.32
C GLY A 212 -20.09 7.61 -32.77
N HIS A 213 -19.29 6.68 -33.29
CA HIS A 213 -19.29 6.34 -34.73
C HIS A 213 -20.53 5.60 -35.27
N THR A 214 -21.27 4.87 -34.44
CA THR A 214 -22.58 4.28 -34.81
C THR A 214 -23.70 4.97 -34.03
N PRO A 215 -24.95 5.02 -34.53
CA PRO A 215 -26.07 5.57 -33.75
C PRO A 215 -26.28 4.86 -32.41
N SER A 216 -25.99 3.55 -32.36
CA SER A 216 -26.06 2.72 -31.16
C SER A 216 -24.97 3.10 -30.14
N LEU A 217 -23.70 3.21 -30.56
CA LEU A 217 -22.60 3.67 -29.72
C LEU A 217 -22.81 5.11 -29.25
N LYS A 218 -23.24 6.01 -30.15
CA LYS A 218 -23.52 7.40 -29.79
C LYS A 218 -24.58 7.48 -28.68
N LYS A 219 -25.70 6.77 -28.84
CA LYS A 219 -26.77 6.70 -27.83
C LYS A 219 -26.34 5.99 -26.53
N PHE A 220 -25.28 5.20 -26.55
CA PHE A 220 -24.66 4.61 -25.36
C PHE A 220 -23.76 5.63 -24.64
N PHE A 221 -22.83 6.28 -25.35
CA PHE A 221 -21.96 7.33 -24.80
C PHE A 221 -22.72 8.61 -24.39
N ASP A 222 -23.84 8.94 -25.04
CA ASP A 222 -24.73 10.04 -24.62
C ASP A 222 -25.38 9.79 -23.24
N LYS A 223 -25.35 8.56 -22.72
CA LYS A 223 -25.84 8.20 -21.37
C LYS A 223 -24.72 8.08 -20.32
N LEU A 224 -23.46 8.13 -20.74
CA LEU A 224 -22.32 8.07 -19.84
C LEU A 224 -21.82 9.48 -19.56
N GLU A 225 -21.40 9.73 -18.31
CA GLU A 225 -20.57 10.90 -18.02
C GLU A 225 -19.28 10.78 -18.85
N CYS A 226 -19.03 11.79 -19.67
CA CYS A 226 -17.91 11.87 -20.61
C CYS A 226 -17.23 13.22 -20.38
N LEU A 227 -15.88 13.27 -20.40
CA LEU A 227 -15.16 14.52 -20.28
C LEU A 227 -15.51 15.37 -21.50
N GLU A 228 -15.63 16.66 -21.33
CA GLU A 228 -15.74 17.54 -22.48
C GLU A 228 -14.32 17.81 -23.04
N PRO A 229 -14.17 18.07 -24.35
CA PRO A 229 -12.88 18.39 -24.97
C PRO A 229 -12.07 19.47 -24.23
N GLU A 230 -12.77 20.43 -23.64
CA GLU A 230 -12.26 21.54 -22.84
C GLU A 230 -11.52 21.06 -21.57
N ASP A 231 -11.95 19.99 -20.90
CA ASP A 231 -11.28 19.46 -19.70
C ASP A 231 -9.84 19.01 -20.02
N VAL A 232 -9.63 18.47 -21.23
CA VAL A 232 -8.31 18.04 -21.70
C VAL A 232 -7.47 19.25 -22.16
N ALA A 233 -8.12 20.29 -22.70
CA ALA A 233 -7.46 21.54 -23.06
C ALA A 233 -6.94 22.31 -21.85
N ASP A 234 -7.73 22.42 -20.79
CA ASP A 234 -7.31 22.98 -19.50
C ASP A 234 -6.12 22.21 -18.92
N GLY A 235 -6.11 20.88 -19.08
CA GLY A 235 -4.99 20.03 -18.70
C GLY A 235 -3.69 20.33 -19.44
N VAL A 236 -3.76 20.63 -20.74
CA VAL A 236 -2.61 21.09 -21.54
C VAL A 236 -2.13 22.47 -21.06
N VAL A 237 -3.04 23.43 -20.90
CA VAL A 237 -2.72 24.81 -20.46
C VAL A 237 -2.08 24.80 -19.07
N TYR A 238 -2.62 24.02 -18.13
CA TYR A 238 -2.05 23.85 -16.79
C TYR A 238 -0.60 23.33 -16.84
N ALA A 239 -0.38 22.22 -17.55
CA ALA A 239 0.94 21.61 -17.65
C ALA A 239 1.94 22.51 -18.41
N LEU A 240 1.49 23.28 -19.40
CA LEU A 240 2.28 24.28 -20.12
C LEU A 240 2.71 25.45 -19.21
N GLY A 241 1.78 25.94 -18.39
CA GLY A 241 1.97 27.03 -17.42
C GLY A 241 2.85 26.70 -16.21
N THR A 242 3.25 25.45 -16.01
CA THR A 242 4.20 25.08 -14.94
C THR A 242 5.63 25.57 -15.21
N ARG A 243 6.46 25.68 -14.17
CA ARG A 243 7.86 26.14 -14.28
C ARG A 243 8.70 25.21 -15.16
N SER A 244 9.71 25.75 -15.86
CA SER A 244 10.59 25.00 -16.78
C SER A 244 11.33 23.79 -16.18
N LYS A 245 11.54 23.76 -14.85
CA LYS A 245 12.12 22.61 -14.13
C LYS A 245 11.11 21.52 -13.73
N ILE A 246 9.82 21.75 -13.91
CA ILE A 246 8.75 20.80 -13.56
C ILE A 246 8.37 20.05 -14.84
N GLU A 247 8.37 18.72 -14.79
CA GLU A 247 7.95 17.85 -15.88
C GLU A 247 6.85 16.91 -15.39
N HIS A 248 5.69 16.93 -16.05
CA HIS A 248 4.56 16.06 -15.68
C HIS A 248 4.69 14.71 -16.36
N ILE A 249 4.88 13.67 -15.55
CA ILE A 249 4.92 12.27 -16.00
C ILE A 249 3.53 11.67 -15.77
N ASN A 250 2.84 11.30 -16.85
CA ASN A 250 1.53 10.63 -16.86
C ASN A 250 0.40 11.36 -16.10
N GLY A 251 -0.03 12.53 -16.60
CA GLY A 251 -1.25 13.17 -16.10
C GLY A 251 -2.49 12.37 -16.53
N ARG A 252 -3.17 11.70 -15.59
CA ARG A 252 -4.44 11.00 -15.83
C ARG A 252 -5.60 11.97 -15.56
N TYR A 253 -6.51 12.15 -16.53
CA TYR A 253 -7.71 12.98 -16.38
C TYR A 253 -8.93 12.08 -16.33
N ILE A 254 -9.62 12.11 -15.19
CA ILE A 254 -10.61 11.13 -14.78
C ILE A 254 -11.76 11.87 -14.09
N PHE A 255 -12.97 11.32 -14.24
CA PHE A 255 -14.22 11.85 -13.68
C PHE A 255 -14.20 12.06 -12.18
N ARG A 256 -14.94 13.10 -11.77
CA ARG A 256 -15.45 13.26 -10.42
C ARG A 256 -16.96 13.02 -10.46
N GLU A 257 -17.36 11.89 -9.92
CA GLU A 257 -18.72 11.35 -10.00
C GLU A 257 -19.65 12.05 -8.99
N GLU A 258 -20.62 12.82 -9.49
CA GLU A 258 -21.72 13.39 -8.69
C GLU A 258 -23.08 13.00 -9.32
N SER A 259 -23.61 11.85 -8.86
CA SER A 259 -25.00 11.37 -8.98
C SER A 259 -25.50 10.67 -10.28
N LEU A 260 -25.31 9.34 -10.36
CA LEU A 260 -26.22 8.43 -11.07
C LEU A 260 -26.47 7.12 -10.28
N PRO A 261 -27.62 6.42 -10.47
CA PRO A 261 -28.04 5.32 -9.61
C PRO A 261 -27.46 3.96 -9.99
N ALA A 262 -27.32 3.08 -9.00
CA ALA A 262 -26.68 1.79 -9.11
C ALA A 262 -27.32 0.82 -10.13
N ASN A 263 -26.56 0.47 -11.18
CA ASN A 263 -26.53 -0.90 -11.71
C ASN A 263 -25.30 -1.22 -12.59
N GLN A 264 -24.67 -2.35 -12.29
CA GLN A 264 -23.85 -3.21 -13.17
C GLN A 264 -22.51 -2.71 -13.77
N SER A 265 -21.44 -3.13 -13.11
CA SER A 265 -20.37 -3.99 -13.67
C SER A 265 -19.44 -3.47 -14.79
N ALA A 266 -19.57 -2.25 -15.30
CA ALA A 266 -18.71 -1.72 -16.37
C ALA A 266 -17.86 -0.48 -16.00
N VAL A 267 -17.90 -0.04 -14.73
CA VAL A 267 -17.46 1.32 -14.33
C VAL A 267 -16.13 1.35 -13.54
N ASN A 268 -15.67 0.22 -13.00
CA ASN A 268 -14.61 0.17 -11.97
C ASN A 268 -13.16 0.53 -12.40
N MET A 269 -12.89 1.03 -13.62
CA MET A 269 -11.53 1.13 -14.19
C MET A 269 -11.05 2.55 -14.54
N TRP A 270 -11.49 3.56 -13.79
CA TRP A 270 -11.12 4.96 -14.04
C TRP A 270 -10.95 5.72 -12.71
N ARG A 271 -9.86 5.50 -11.93
CA ARG A 271 -9.43 6.35 -10.78
C ARG A 271 -7.91 6.32 -10.46
N VAL A 272 -7.16 7.39 -10.80
CA VAL A 272 -5.90 7.86 -10.14
C VAL A 272 -5.76 9.39 -10.35
N HIS A 273 -5.17 10.11 -9.38
CA HIS A 273 -5.29 11.55 -9.14
C HIS A 273 -4.44 12.49 -10.03
N VAL A 274 -4.88 13.75 -10.13
CA VAL A 274 -4.02 14.95 -10.11
C VAL A 274 -4.61 15.94 -9.08
N VAL A 275 -3.80 16.41 -8.13
CA VAL A 275 -4.19 17.44 -7.13
C VAL A 275 -3.54 18.78 -7.50
N GLY A 276 -4.35 19.84 -7.62
CA GLY A 276 -3.88 21.20 -7.89
C GLY A 276 -5.01 22.23 -7.88
N LEU A 277 -5.02 23.11 -6.88
CA LEU A 277 -6.08 24.10 -6.57
C LEU A 277 -6.73 24.80 -7.79
N LEU A 278 -8.06 24.68 -7.91
CA LEU A 278 -8.90 25.76 -8.44
C LEU A 278 -10.21 25.91 -7.63
N VAL A 279 -10.35 27.04 -6.93
CA VAL A 279 -11.61 27.53 -6.36
C VAL A 279 -11.66 29.03 -6.59
N ILE A 280 -12.87 29.59 -6.69
CA ILE A 280 -13.23 31.02 -6.82
C ILE A 280 -13.12 31.61 -8.24
N PHE A 281 -14.16 31.45 -9.07
CA PHE A 281 -15.19 32.48 -9.29
C PHE A 281 -16.30 31.98 -10.25
N LEU A 282 -17.49 32.59 -10.13
CA LEU A 282 -18.75 32.25 -10.83
C LEU A 282 -19.37 30.90 -10.38
N SER A 283 -20.68 30.78 -10.15
CA SER A 283 -21.78 31.74 -10.29
C SER A 283 -22.80 31.60 -9.16
N GLY A 284 -23.48 32.70 -8.81
CA GLY A 284 -24.71 32.61 -8.04
C GLY A 284 -25.87 32.30 -8.98
N ILE A 285 -26.56 31.19 -8.76
CA ILE A 285 -28.03 31.00 -8.77
C ILE A 285 -28.27 29.50 -8.54
N GLY A 286 -28.77 29.19 -7.34
CA GLY A 286 -28.94 27.82 -6.88
C GLY A 286 -29.15 27.86 -5.37
N LYS A 287 -30.38 28.08 -4.93
CA LYS A 287 -30.72 27.94 -3.51
C LYS A 287 -30.62 26.44 -3.16
N SER A 288 -29.50 26.03 -2.60
CA SER A 288 -29.47 24.82 -1.78
C SER A 288 -30.46 25.00 -0.62
N SER A 289 -31.07 23.90 -0.20
CA SER A 289 -32.00 23.83 0.93
C SER A 289 -31.46 24.51 2.19
N GLU A 290 -32.38 24.97 3.03
CA GLU A 290 -32.07 25.42 4.40
C GLU A 290 -31.28 24.33 5.15
N PRO A 291 -30.35 24.71 6.06
CA PRO A 291 -29.62 23.73 6.85
C PRO A 291 -30.60 22.89 7.67
N GLY A 292 -30.59 21.56 7.45
CA GLY A 292 -31.37 20.61 8.23
C GLY A 292 -31.13 20.81 9.73
N ALA A 293 -32.19 20.62 10.52
CA ALA A 293 -32.16 20.88 11.95
C ALA A 293 -31.03 20.08 12.62
N THR A 294 -30.13 20.78 13.31
CA THR A 294 -29.08 20.14 14.10
C THR A 294 -29.58 19.91 15.50
N PHE A 295 -29.63 18.65 15.92
CA PHE A 295 -30.06 18.25 17.26
C PHE A 295 -28.85 17.84 18.09
N SER A 296 -28.81 18.20 19.37
CA SER A 296 -27.70 17.84 20.26
C SER A 296 -28.18 17.06 21.48
N ALA A 297 -27.44 16.02 21.85
CA ALA A 297 -27.57 15.32 23.13
C ALA A 297 -26.23 15.31 23.87
N ASN A 298 -26.25 15.24 25.20
CA ASN A 298 -25.04 15.09 25.98
C ASN A 298 -24.80 13.59 26.24
N LEU A 299 -23.54 13.16 26.08
CA LEU A 299 -23.06 11.83 26.43
C LEU A 299 -21.85 12.01 27.33
N GLY A 300 -22.04 11.92 28.64
CA GLY A 300 -21.01 12.20 29.66
C GLY A 300 -20.32 13.56 29.46
N ASN A 301 -19.02 13.56 29.10
CA ASN A 301 -18.23 14.76 28.84
C ASN A 301 -18.27 15.24 27.37
N ARG A 302 -19.11 14.62 26.54
CA ARG A 302 -19.23 14.88 25.09
C ARG A 302 -20.59 15.39 24.71
N LYS A 303 -20.60 16.04 23.55
CA LYS A 303 -21.79 16.48 22.84
C LYS A 303 -21.92 15.67 21.56
N VAL A 304 -23.07 15.02 21.41
CA VAL A 304 -23.46 14.23 20.24
C VAL A 304 -24.33 15.13 19.37
N ASN A 305 -23.77 15.64 18.28
CA ASN A 305 -24.49 16.49 17.33
C ASN A 305 -25.00 15.65 16.16
N LEU A 306 -26.33 15.56 15.99
CA LEU A 306 -27.00 14.88 14.88
C LEU A 306 -27.35 15.89 13.79
N LYS A 307 -26.99 15.59 12.54
CA LYS A 307 -27.28 16.42 11.37
C LYS A 307 -27.72 15.56 10.18
N GLU A 308 -28.91 15.85 9.64
CA GLU A 308 -29.43 15.24 8.39
C GLU A 308 -28.55 15.60 7.19
N ASP A 309 -28.33 14.63 6.29
CA ASP A 309 -27.45 14.73 5.10
C ASP A 309 -28.11 13.99 3.92
N GLY A 310 -29.21 14.56 3.41
CA GLY A 310 -30.03 13.96 2.36
C GLY A 310 -30.82 12.74 2.86
N GLU A 311 -30.61 11.59 2.23
CA GLU A 311 -31.19 10.30 2.68
C GLU A 311 -30.42 9.67 3.85
N ASN A 312 -29.26 10.23 4.21
CA ASN A 312 -28.38 9.77 5.28
C ASN A 312 -28.35 10.80 6.42
N PHE A 313 -27.58 10.49 7.46
CA PHE A 313 -27.27 11.47 8.50
C PHE A 313 -25.85 11.30 9.02
N SER A 314 -25.35 12.37 9.61
CA SER A 314 -24.06 12.38 10.27
C SER A 314 -24.21 12.62 11.76
N VAL A 315 -23.38 11.94 12.53
CA VAL A 315 -23.16 12.23 13.95
C VAL A 315 -21.77 12.82 14.08
N GLU A 316 -21.69 13.98 14.71
CA GLU A 316 -20.44 14.64 15.07
C GLU A 316 -20.24 14.53 16.57
N LEU A 317 -19.17 13.83 16.96
CA LEU A 317 -18.75 13.61 18.34
C LEU A 317 -17.78 14.70 18.76
N GLU A 318 -18.26 15.65 19.53
CA GLU A 318 -17.54 16.83 20.00
C GLU A 318 -17.22 16.69 21.50
N ARG A 319 -16.01 17.00 21.96
CA ARG A 319 -15.74 17.20 23.40
C ARG A 319 -16.50 18.42 23.91
N ALA A 320 -16.92 18.45 25.18
CA ALA A 320 -17.64 19.60 25.76
C ALA A 320 -16.84 20.93 25.78
N ASP A 321 -15.52 20.88 25.57
CA ASP A 321 -14.64 22.05 25.40
C ASP A 321 -14.55 22.56 23.94
N GLY A 322 -15.18 21.86 22.98
CA GLY A 322 -15.18 22.18 21.54
C GLY A 322 -13.88 21.83 20.80
N THR A 323 -12.90 21.19 21.45
CA THR A 323 -11.52 21.11 20.91
C THR A 323 -11.28 19.95 19.93
N LYS A 324 -12.07 18.88 20.00
CA LYS A 324 -11.94 17.70 19.11
C LYS A 324 -13.31 17.21 18.67
N ALA A 325 -13.52 17.18 17.35
CA ALA A 325 -14.72 16.69 16.70
C ALA A 325 -14.36 15.54 15.74
N LEU A 326 -15.08 14.40 15.82
CA LEU A 326 -15.07 13.37 14.78
C LEU A 326 -16.45 13.31 14.12
N LYS A 327 -16.51 13.59 12.82
CA LYS A 327 -17.72 13.42 12.02
C LYS A 327 -17.78 12.02 11.42
N ILE A 328 -18.86 11.30 11.73
CA ILE A 328 -19.17 9.96 11.22
C ILE A 328 -20.44 10.06 10.39
N LEU A 329 -20.42 9.58 9.15
CA LEU A 329 -21.57 9.50 8.26
C LEU A 329 -22.19 8.10 8.37
N PHE A 330 -23.45 8.03 8.81
CA PHE A 330 -24.19 6.78 8.99
C PHE A 330 -25.05 6.52 7.75
N ILE A 331 -24.91 5.31 7.22
CA ILE A 331 -25.61 4.82 6.03
C ILE A 331 -26.18 3.44 6.36
N SER A 332 -27.49 3.26 6.15
CA SER A 332 -28.20 2.02 6.44
C SER A 332 -28.84 1.49 5.17
N GLU A 333 -28.26 0.42 4.61
CA GLU A 333 -28.73 -0.24 3.40
C GLU A 333 -29.60 -1.45 3.81
N ALA A 334 -30.91 -1.24 3.92
CA ALA A 334 -31.90 -2.29 4.17
C ALA A 334 -32.70 -2.59 2.89
N LYS A 335 -32.92 -3.87 2.56
CA LYS A 335 -33.70 -4.29 1.39
C LYS A 335 -35.23 -4.04 1.50
N SER A 336 -35.70 -3.47 2.62
CA SER A 336 -37.12 -3.28 2.93
C SER A 336 -37.71 -2.04 2.24
N THR A 337 -38.96 -2.15 1.78
CA THR A 337 -39.77 -1.10 1.15
C THR A 337 -40.51 -0.19 2.14
N THR A 338 -40.16 -0.21 3.43
CA THR A 338 -40.81 0.58 4.48
C THR A 338 -40.48 2.08 4.39
N THR A 339 -41.46 2.91 4.79
CA THR A 339 -41.34 4.37 4.82
C THR A 339 -40.21 4.82 5.75
N ARG A 340 -39.18 5.45 5.17
CA ARG A 340 -38.07 6.02 5.93
C ARG A 340 -38.53 7.16 6.84
N THR A 341 -37.96 7.23 8.04
CA THR A 341 -38.27 8.26 9.05
C THR A 341 -37.00 9.03 9.42
N SER A 342 -37.12 10.35 9.59
CA SER A 342 -36.00 11.20 10.02
C SER A 342 -35.35 10.68 11.30
N PRO A 343 -34.00 10.71 11.40
CA PRO A 343 -33.29 10.24 12.58
C PRO A 343 -33.64 11.11 13.80
N ARG A 344 -33.86 10.48 14.95
CA ARG A 344 -34.20 11.19 16.18
C ARG A 344 -33.60 10.51 17.42
N PHE A 345 -33.28 11.33 18.42
CA PHE A 345 -32.98 10.81 19.76
C PHE A 345 -34.23 10.16 20.36
N ILE A 346 -34.06 9.03 21.04
CA ILE A 346 -35.15 8.31 21.73
C ILE A 346 -34.89 8.25 23.24
N GLN A 347 -35.97 8.36 24.03
CA GLN A 347 -35.91 8.29 25.50
C GLN A 347 -35.89 6.86 26.03
N ASP A 348 -36.40 5.89 25.26
CA ASP A 348 -36.18 4.46 25.53
C ASP A 348 -34.73 4.12 25.16
N CYS A 349 -33.83 4.26 26.12
CA CYS A 349 -32.39 4.05 26.00
C CYS A 349 -31.84 3.54 27.33
N PRO A 350 -30.77 2.71 27.36
CA PRO A 350 -30.09 2.40 28.62
C PRO A 350 -29.63 3.67 29.35
N ASP A 351 -29.55 3.61 30.67
CA ASP A 351 -28.99 4.70 31.47
C ASP A 351 -27.56 5.04 30.99
N GLU A 352 -27.22 6.33 31.02
CA GLU A 352 -25.92 6.88 30.58
C GLU A 352 -25.58 6.67 29.09
N ALA A 353 -26.55 6.24 28.27
CA ALA A 353 -26.41 6.10 26.82
C ALA A 353 -27.17 7.19 26.04
N VAL A 354 -26.72 7.46 24.81
CA VAL A 354 -27.46 8.23 23.81
C VAL A 354 -27.92 7.28 22.70
N CYS A 355 -29.23 7.16 22.51
CA CYS A 355 -29.82 6.33 21.47
C CYS A 355 -30.40 7.18 20.34
N ILE A 356 -30.09 6.80 19.10
CA ILE A 356 -30.64 7.40 17.88
C ILE A 356 -31.42 6.31 17.14
N GLN A 357 -32.70 6.56 16.87
CA GLN A 357 -33.51 5.72 16.00
C GLN A 357 -33.52 6.33 14.60
N SER A 358 -33.24 5.51 13.58
CA SER A 358 -33.40 5.85 12.17
C SER A 358 -34.09 4.71 11.44
N ASN A 359 -35.21 4.99 10.76
CA ASN A 359 -36.13 3.96 10.25
C ASN A 359 -36.69 3.05 11.36
N ASP A 360 -37.59 2.14 11.02
CA ASP A 360 -38.27 1.27 12.00
C ASP A 360 -37.36 0.18 12.60
N LEU A 361 -36.17 -0.04 12.03
CA LEU A 361 -35.30 -1.19 12.35
C LEU A 361 -33.93 -0.82 12.96
N THR A 362 -33.42 0.40 12.77
CA THR A 362 -32.04 0.73 13.17
C THR A 362 -32.01 1.62 14.40
N ARG A 363 -31.57 1.02 15.51
CA ARG A 363 -31.23 1.69 16.76
C ARG A 363 -29.71 1.76 16.90
N ILE A 364 -29.17 2.97 16.86
CA ILE A 364 -27.78 3.25 17.25
C ILE A 364 -27.79 3.51 18.75
N THR A 365 -26.86 2.88 19.47
CA THR A 365 -26.60 3.15 20.89
C THR A 365 -25.17 3.63 21.04
N MET A 366 -24.99 4.77 21.70
CA MET A 366 -23.68 5.35 21.99
C MET A 366 -23.51 5.40 23.50
N THR A 367 -22.45 4.79 24.03
CA THR A 367 -22.11 4.80 25.46
C THR A 367 -20.72 5.38 25.65
N GLN A 368 -20.47 5.92 26.84
CA GLN A 368 -19.16 6.42 27.22
C GLN A 368 -18.56 5.53 28.32
N PRO A 369 -17.83 4.44 27.96
CA PRO A 369 -17.19 3.57 28.95
C PRO A 369 -16.05 4.25 29.72
N ASP A 370 -15.42 5.28 29.15
CA ASP A 370 -14.39 6.09 29.79
C ASP A 370 -14.40 7.54 29.27
N PHE A 371 -13.84 8.49 30.03
CA PHE A 371 -13.74 9.91 29.70
C PHE A 371 -13.19 10.17 28.28
N GLU A 372 -12.28 9.33 27.79
CA GLU A 372 -11.65 9.52 26.47
C GLU A 372 -12.18 8.63 25.34
N VAL A 373 -13.12 7.71 25.61
CA VAL A 373 -13.63 6.73 24.64
C VAL A 373 -15.15 6.72 24.54
N VAL A 374 -15.66 6.68 23.31
CA VAL A 374 -17.09 6.41 23.01
C VAL A 374 -17.21 5.06 22.33
N ASN A 375 -18.10 4.20 22.82
CA ASN A 375 -18.55 3.02 22.10
C ASN A 375 -19.76 3.38 21.22
N ILE A 376 -19.81 2.84 20.00
CA ILE A 376 -20.90 3.01 19.05
C ILE A 376 -21.34 1.63 18.58
N ALA A 377 -22.59 1.29 18.90
CA ALA A 377 -23.20 0.00 18.57
C ALA A 377 -24.45 0.17 17.71
N MET A 378 -24.62 -0.71 16.73
CA MET A 378 -25.79 -0.84 15.86
C MET A 378 -26.16 -2.32 15.78
N HIS A 379 -27.45 -2.65 15.83
CA HIS A 379 -27.92 -4.03 15.82
C HIS A 379 -29.26 -4.15 15.07
N SER A 380 -29.33 -5.06 14.09
CA SER A 380 -30.54 -5.38 13.34
C SER A 380 -31.03 -6.80 13.64
N PRO A 381 -32.33 -7.02 13.91
CA PRO A 381 -32.92 -8.35 13.87
C PRO A 381 -33.02 -8.83 12.41
N GLY A 382 -32.28 -9.88 12.05
CA GLY A 382 -32.26 -10.48 10.72
C GLY A 382 -30.96 -10.29 9.95
N ASN A 383 -30.81 -11.02 8.84
CA ASN A 383 -29.60 -11.10 8.02
C ASN A 383 -29.62 -10.22 6.75
N ASP A 384 -30.74 -9.58 6.42
CA ASP A 384 -30.90 -8.76 5.21
C ASP A 384 -30.50 -7.27 5.36
N THR A 385 -29.78 -6.91 6.43
CA THR A 385 -29.35 -5.53 6.72
C THR A 385 -27.84 -5.38 6.50
N THR A 386 -27.42 -4.31 5.82
CA THR A 386 -26.01 -3.87 5.81
C THR A 386 -25.88 -2.52 6.50
N TYR A 387 -24.95 -2.43 7.45
CA TYR A 387 -24.59 -1.17 8.12
C TYR A 387 -23.29 -0.63 7.55
N ARG A 388 -23.25 0.66 7.22
CA ARG A 388 -22.08 1.34 6.66
C ARG A 388 -21.83 2.66 7.37
N ASN A 389 -20.75 2.75 8.13
CA ASN A 389 -20.34 3.99 8.80
C ASN A 389 -19.05 4.52 8.17
N CYS A 390 -19.14 5.66 7.48
CA CYS A 390 -18.03 6.27 6.77
C CYS A 390 -17.41 7.43 7.56
N ILE A 391 -16.09 7.39 7.71
CA ILE A 391 -15.29 8.33 8.49
C ILE A 391 -14.32 9.02 7.53
N LYS A 392 -14.26 10.35 7.57
CA LYS A 392 -13.42 11.13 6.63
C LYS A 392 -11.93 10.96 6.95
N LEU A 393 -11.17 10.55 5.94
CA LEU A 393 -9.72 10.54 5.91
C LEU A 393 -9.25 11.91 5.36
N ASP A 394 -9.10 12.86 6.26
CA ASP A 394 -8.76 14.26 5.96
C ASP A 394 -7.30 14.39 5.49
N ASP A 395 -7.02 14.96 4.30
CA ASP A 395 -5.65 15.04 3.74
C ASP A 395 -4.64 15.74 4.68
N ASP A 396 -5.11 16.71 5.46
CA ASP A 396 -4.33 17.44 6.47
C ASP A 396 -3.97 16.59 7.72
N VAL A 397 -4.44 15.34 7.79
CA VAL A 397 -4.27 14.42 8.93
C VAL A 397 -3.83 13.05 8.44
N GLN A 398 -2.63 12.65 8.81
CA GLN A 398 -2.11 11.34 8.44
C GLN A 398 -2.77 10.24 9.29
N TRP A 399 -3.10 9.11 8.66
CA TRP A 399 -3.70 7.93 9.29
C TRP A 399 -2.73 6.74 9.28
N PHE A 400 -2.85 5.87 10.28
CA PHE A 400 -2.01 4.71 10.54
C PHE A 400 -2.89 3.51 10.96
N GLY A 401 -2.31 2.31 10.98
CA GLY A 401 -3.04 1.06 11.26
C GLY A 401 -3.68 0.46 10.00
N GLY A 402 -4.81 -0.22 10.14
CA GLY A 402 -5.37 -1.05 9.09
C GLY A 402 -4.66 -2.41 8.96
N PRO A 403 -5.03 -3.23 7.95
CA PRO A 403 -4.44 -4.54 7.76
C PRO A 403 -3.06 -4.42 7.12
N GLN A 404 -2.24 -5.45 7.31
CA GLN A 404 -1.04 -5.68 6.51
C GLN A 404 -1.44 -5.80 5.04
N GLN A 405 -0.62 -5.27 4.12
CA GLN A 405 -0.88 -5.30 2.69
C GLN A 405 0.38 -5.51 1.84
N LYS A 406 0.21 -6.10 0.67
CA LYS A 406 1.25 -6.31 -0.35
C LYS A 406 1.81 -4.99 -0.88
N LYS A 407 0.91 -4.04 -1.14
CA LYS A 407 1.24 -2.64 -1.47
C LYS A 407 1.07 -1.76 -0.23
N GLN A 408 1.91 -1.96 0.77
CA GLN A 408 1.83 -1.22 2.03
C GLN A 408 2.29 0.23 1.86
N PHE A 409 1.35 1.13 1.62
CA PHE A 409 1.63 2.57 1.72
C PHE A 409 1.56 3.04 3.18
N TRP A 410 2.31 4.10 3.45
CA TRP A 410 2.29 4.83 4.70
C TRP A 410 2.46 6.33 4.39
N PRO A 411 1.64 7.23 4.96
CA PRO A 411 0.46 6.95 5.80
C PRO A 411 -0.72 6.34 5.02
N VAL A 412 -1.66 5.69 5.72
CA VAL A 412 -2.60 4.72 5.12
C VAL A 412 -3.86 5.33 4.49
N GLN A 413 -4.06 6.66 4.55
CA GLN A 413 -5.25 7.27 3.95
C GLN A 413 -5.35 7.11 2.43
N HIS A 414 -4.23 6.83 1.76
CA HIS A 414 -4.15 6.61 0.31
C HIS A 414 -4.38 5.14 -0.09
N MET A 415 -4.56 4.23 0.87
CA MET A 415 -4.96 2.85 0.60
C MET A 415 -6.34 2.80 -0.05
N VAL A 416 -6.58 1.76 -0.85
CA VAL A 416 -7.82 1.56 -1.60
C VAL A 416 -8.35 0.18 -1.28
N TYR A 417 -9.59 0.11 -0.77
CA TYR A 417 -10.28 -1.13 -0.45
C TYR A 417 -11.68 -1.08 -1.05
N GLN A 418 -12.09 -2.15 -1.72
CA GLN A 418 -13.44 -2.30 -2.28
C GLN A 418 -14.08 -3.54 -1.66
N ASP A 419 -15.09 -3.35 -0.81
CA ASP A 419 -15.84 -4.43 -0.16
C ASP A 419 -14.93 -5.55 0.41
N TYR A 420 -13.84 -5.14 1.06
CA TYR A 420 -12.74 -6.00 1.49
C TYR A 420 -13.07 -6.67 2.82
N ALA A 421 -13.10 -8.01 2.88
CA ALA A 421 -13.35 -8.76 4.11
C ALA A 421 -12.20 -8.56 5.10
N TYR A 422 -12.49 -7.99 6.28
CA TYR A 422 -11.47 -7.57 7.23
C TYR A 422 -11.03 -8.73 8.14
N LEU A 423 -10.19 -9.61 7.60
CA LEU A 423 -9.75 -10.85 8.23
C LEU A 423 -8.29 -11.17 7.85
N PRO A 424 -7.60 -12.05 8.60
CA PRO A 424 -6.27 -12.52 8.23
C PRO A 424 -6.35 -13.39 6.96
N ILE A 425 -5.93 -12.86 5.82
CA ILE A 425 -5.96 -13.54 4.52
C ILE A 425 -4.57 -13.50 3.88
N GLU A 426 -4.20 -14.55 3.14
CA GLU A 426 -2.92 -14.55 2.42
C GLU A 426 -2.96 -13.66 1.17
N ASP A 427 -4.10 -13.60 0.47
CA ASP A 427 -4.28 -12.67 -0.64
C ASP A 427 -4.05 -11.22 -0.18
N GLN A 428 -3.40 -10.44 -1.05
CA GLN A 428 -2.88 -9.10 -0.75
C GLN A 428 -1.94 -9.03 0.48
N ASN A 429 -1.31 -10.14 0.88
CA ASN A 429 -0.38 -10.23 2.01
C ASN A 429 -0.95 -9.67 3.34
N ALA A 430 -2.13 -10.11 3.76
CA ALA A 430 -2.86 -9.57 4.91
C ALA A 430 -2.99 -10.53 6.12
N ALA A 431 -1.92 -11.26 6.46
CA ALA A 431 -1.92 -12.25 7.56
C ALA A 431 -2.01 -11.62 8.97
N ILE A 432 -1.85 -10.29 9.06
CA ILE A 432 -2.13 -9.48 10.24
C ILE A 432 -3.20 -8.45 9.88
N ALA A 433 -4.36 -8.52 10.55
CA ALA A 433 -5.50 -7.67 10.29
C ALA A 433 -6.18 -7.23 11.59
N GLU A 434 -5.54 -6.39 12.40
CA GLU A 434 -6.18 -5.88 13.62
C GLU A 434 -7.05 -4.65 13.29
N PRO A 435 -8.36 -4.65 13.57
CA PRO A 435 -9.32 -3.66 13.09
C PRO A 435 -9.21 -2.32 13.84
N TYR A 436 -8.03 -1.72 13.73
CA TYR A 436 -7.54 -0.57 14.46
C TYR A 436 -6.99 0.47 13.48
N TRP A 437 -7.42 1.71 13.64
CA TRP A 437 -6.89 2.87 12.91
C TRP A 437 -6.57 3.99 13.89
N LEU A 438 -5.48 4.68 13.65
CA LEU A 438 -4.98 5.79 14.46
C LEU A 438 -4.70 6.99 13.55
N ASN A 439 -4.77 8.22 14.05
CA ASN A 439 -4.38 9.40 13.28
C ASN A 439 -3.53 10.40 14.04
N GLY A 440 -2.80 11.24 13.30
CA GLY A 440 -1.88 12.25 13.84
C GLY A 440 -2.51 13.33 14.74
N LYS A 441 -3.84 13.36 14.92
CA LYS A 441 -4.54 14.22 15.89
C LYS A 441 -4.81 13.52 17.23
N GLY A 442 -4.41 12.26 17.41
CA GLY A 442 -4.70 11.47 18.61
C GLY A 442 -6.09 10.86 18.63
N THR A 443 -6.74 10.68 17.48
CA THR A 443 -8.00 9.91 17.40
C THR A 443 -7.71 8.49 16.94
N PHE A 444 -8.30 7.49 17.60
CA PHE A 444 -8.31 6.10 17.12
C PHE A 444 -9.72 5.56 16.92
N ILE A 445 -9.81 4.51 16.11
CA ILE A 445 -10.98 3.67 15.88
C ILE A 445 -10.57 2.22 16.17
N TYR A 446 -11.36 1.47 16.93
CA TYR A 446 -11.17 0.03 17.13
C TYR A 446 -12.51 -0.70 16.97
N VAL A 447 -12.65 -1.56 15.97
CA VAL A 447 -13.86 -2.37 15.75
C VAL A 447 -13.77 -3.67 16.55
N ASN A 448 -14.87 -4.10 17.15
CA ASN A 448 -14.89 -5.38 17.86
C ASN A 448 -14.73 -6.55 16.87
N ARG A 449 -13.79 -7.46 17.13
CA ARG A 449 -13.49 -8.65 16.31
C ARG A 449 -14.66 -9.63 16.12
N THR A 450 -15.78 -9.48 16.84
CA THR A 450 -17.03 -10.23 16.58
C THR A 450 -17.87 -9.69 15.42
N VAL A 451 -17.66 -8.43 15.01
CA VAL A 451 -18.35 -7.79 13.89
C VAL A 451 -17.99 -8.53 12.60
N PRO A 452 -18.97 -8.92 11.75
CA PRO A 452 -18.69 -9.44 10.42
C PRO A 452 -18.29 -8.27 9.50
N LEU A 453 -17.04 -7.83 9.66
CA LEU A 453 -16.51 -6.58 9.14
C LEU A 453 -15.97 -6.74 7.72
N PHE A 454 -16.46 -5.88 6.86
CA PHE A 454 -15.86 -5.51 5.59
C PHE A 454 -15.45 -4.03 5.67
N ILE A 455 -14.49 -3.62 4.85
CA ILE A 455 -14.16 -2.20 4.68
C ILE A 455 -14.24 -1.78 3.21
N ASP A 456 -14.64 -0.54 3.02
CA ASP A 456 -14.42 0.19 1.78
C ASP A 456 -13.58 1.43 2.11
N GLN A 457 -12.58 1.74 1.29
CA GLN A 457 -11.77 2.93 1.45
C GLN A 457 -11.49 3.55 0.08
N ASN A 458 -11.82 4.84 -0.06
CA ASN A 458 -11.66 5.63 -1.28
C ASN A 458 -12.45 5.15 -2.53
N ILE A 459 -13.28 4.10 -2.41
CA ILE A 459 -14.08 3.54 -3.51
C ILE A 459 -15.52 4.04 -3.42
N TYR A 460 -16.30 3.55 -2.45
CA TYR A 460 -17.69 3.97 -2.17
C TYR A 460 -17.77 5.47 -1.91
N LYS A 461 -16.80 6.03 -1.17
CA LYS A 461 -16.67 7.47 -0.98
C LYS A 461 -15.20 7.87 -0.90
N TYR A 462 -14.80 8.75 -1.82
CA TYR A 462 -13.46 9.31 -1.87
C TYR A 462 -13.08 10.01 -0.55
N GLN A 463 -11.84 9.84 -0.07
CA GLN A 463 -11.34 10.33 1.23
C GLN A 463 -12.15 9.85 2.44
N HIS A 464 -12.66 8.62 2.41
CA HIS A 464 -13.32 8.01 3.56
C HIS A 464 -12.89 6.56 3.74
N LEU A 465 -12.82 6.13 4.99
CA LEU A 465 -12.87 4.73 5.43
C LEU A 465 -14.31 4.44 5.84
N CYS A 466 -14.94 3.45 5.22
CA CYS A 466 -16.27 2.98 5.55
C CYS A 466 -16.18 1.61 6.22
N LEU A 467 -16.60 1.54 7.48
CA LEU A 467 -16.79 0.30 8.23
C LEU A 467 -18.13 -0.31 7.80
N VAL A 468 -18.10 -1.52 7.24
CA VAL A 468 -19.27 -2.20 6.67
C VAL A 468 -19.55 -3.49 7.45
N ALA A 469 -20.68 -3.59 8.14
CA ALA A 469 -21.11 -4.86 8.73
C ALA A 469 -22.16 -5.51 7.84
N LYS A 470 -21.86 -6.71 7.34
CA LYS A 470 -22.77 -7.56 6.54
C LYS A 470 -22.46 -9.03 6.76
N ILE A 471 -23.46 -9.90 6.62
CA ILE A 471 -23.23 -11.36 6.55
C ILE A 471 -23.01 -11.72 5.08
N ASP A 472 -21.76 -12.02 4.75
CA ASP A 472 -21.31 -12.43 3.43
C ASP A 472 -20.02 -13.26 3.56
N THR A 473 -19.68 -14.04 2.54
CA THR A 473 -18.46 -14.89 2.53
C THR A 473 -17.23 -14.00 2.75
N PRO A 474 -16.29 -14.35 3.66
CA PRO A 474 -16.08 -15.64 4.33
C PRO A 474 -16.81 -15.82 5.67
N TYR A 475 -17.62 -14.86 6.13
CA TYR A 475 -18.41 -15.01 7.34
C TYR A 475 -19.56 -16.00 7.12
N ARG A 476 -19.77 -16.89 8.09
CA ARG A 476 -20.90 -17.82 8.07
C ARG A 476 -22.25 -17.09 8.18
N PRO A 477 -23.35 -17.67 7.67
CA PRO A 477 -24.70 -17.21 7.98
C PRO A 477 -24.97 -17.09 9.49
N ARG A 478 -25.44 -15.92 9.94
CA ARG A 478 -25.88 -15.65 11.32
C ARG A 478 -27.31 -15.10 11.32
N GLY A 479 -27.98 -15.10 12.47
CA GLY A 479 -29.38 -14.64 12.59
C GLY A 479 -29.58 -13.12 12.67
N TYR A 480 -28.50 -12.35 12.80
CA TYR A 480 -28.53 -10.91 13.06
C TYR A 480 -27.23 -10.25 12.55
N VAL A 481 -27.27 -8.94 12.28
CA VAL A 481 -26.09 -8.15 11.90
C VAL A 481 -25.86 -7.04 12.93
N HIS A 482 -24.63 -6.92 13.43
CA HIS A 482 -24.20 -5.84 14.31
C HIS A 482 -22.96 -5.13 13.80
N LEU A 483 -22.86 -3.83 14.12
CA LEU A 483 -21.63 -3.04 13.98
C LEU A 483 -21.32 -2.44 15.34
N ASN A 484 -20.17 -2.78 15.93
CA ASN A 484 -19.74 -2.32 17.25
C ASN A 484 -18.27 -1.89 17.19
N TYR A 485 -18.01 -0.63 17.47
CA TYR A 485 -16.66 -0.05 17.45
C TYR A 485 -16.51 1.06 18.48
N ASN A 486 -15.26 1.30 18.89
CA ASN A 486 -14.87 2.32 19.84
C ASN A 486 -14.12 3.44 19.12
N VAL A 487 -14.36 4.67 19.54
CA VAL A 487 -13.64 5.87 19.10
C VAL A 487 -12.99 6.49 20.32
N GLY A 488 -11.66 6.51 20.34
CA GLY A 488 -10.86 7.19 21.36
C GLY A 488 -10.32 8.53 20.86
N THR A 489 -10.20 9.53 21.75
CA THR A 489 -9.58 10.83 21.42
C THR A 489 -8.65 11.27 22.54
N PHE A 490 -7.35 11.36 22.28
CA PHE A 490 -6.30 11.71 23.25
C PHE A 490 -5.55 12.94 22.76
N ALA A 491 -4.64 13.50 23.55
CA ALA A 491 -3.93 14.73 23.17
C ALA A 491 -3.17 14.58 21.83
N ASN A 492 -2.44 13.47 21.65
CA ASN A 492 -1.58 13.16 20.50
C ASN A 492 -1.69 11.65 20.11
N PRO A 493 -1.17 11.20 18.94
CA PRO A 493 -1.26 9.81 18.49
C PRO A 493 -0.60 8.79 19.41
N ARG A 494 0.49 9.15 20.09
CA ARG A 494 1.21 8.24 20.98
C ARG A 494 0.36 7.85 22.20
N LEU A 495 -0.21 8.83 22.90
CA LEU A 495 -1.11 8.60 24.04
C LEU A 495 -2.37 7.81 23.63
N ALA A 496 -2.88 8.06 22.42
CA ALA A 496 -3.98 7.30 21.84
C ALA A 496 -3.61 5.82 21.57
N HIS A 497 -2.37 5.55 21.16
CA HIS A 497 -1.89 4.19 20.95
C HIS A 497 -1.60 3.47 22.28
N GLU A 498 -0.93 4.12 23.21
CA GLU A 498 -0.64 3.59 24.56
C GLU A 498 -1.95 3.19 25.28
N TYR A 499 -3.01 4.00 25.17
CA TYR A 499 -4.34 3.61 25.67
C TYR A 499 -4.92 2.40 24.92
N ALA A 500 -4.81 2.35 23.59
CA ALA A 500 -5.38 1.27 22.78
C ALA A 500 -4.65 -0.07 23.01
N VAL A 501 -3.36 -0.03 23.28
CA VAL A 501 -2.55 -1.17 23.72
C VAL A 501 -3.10 -1.75 25.04
N GLU A 502 -3.25 -0.93 26.08
CA GLU A 502 -3.69 -1.42 27.39
C GLU A 502 -5.17 -1.92 27.39
N ASN A 503 -6.03 -1.37 26.53
CA ASN A 503 -7.48 -1.60 26.58
C ASN A 503 -8.08 -2.46 25.44
N PHE A 504 -7.38 -2.62 24.30
CA PHE A 504 -7.96 -3.30 23.11
C PHE A 504 -7.00 -4.28 22.41
N LEU A 505 -5.74 -3.90 22.19
CA LEU A 505 -4.77 -4.72 21.46
C LEU A 505 -4.07 -5.73 22.37
N GLY A 506 -3.79 -5.35 23.62
CA GLY A 506 -2.91 -6.10 24.53
C GLY A 506 -1.42 -5.84 24.25
N LYS A 507 -0.57 -6.50 25.04
CA LYS A 507 0.90 -6.42 24.96
C LYS A 507 1.54 -7.79 25.23
N PRO A 508 2.77 -8.06 24.77
CA PRO A 508 3.44 -9.35 24.95
C PRO A 508 3.66 -9.71 26.42
N THR A 509 3.68 -11.00 26.76
CA THR A 509 3.92 -11.46 28.14
C THR A 509 5.38 -11.77 28.48
N ASP A 510 6.21 -11.97 27.46
CA ASP A 510 7.65 -12.26 27.53
C ASP A 510 8.23 -11.95 26.12
N ILE A 511 9.53 -12.15 25.90
CA ILE A 511 10.21 -11.87 24.63
C ILE A 511 10.56 -13.15 23.83
N PRO A 512 10.82 -13.07 22.51
CA PRO A 512 11.31 -14.20 21.72
C PRO A 512 12.69 -14.70 22.16
N ASP A 513 13.13 -15.82 21.59
CA ASP A 513 14.46 -16.39 21.86
C ASP A 513 15.61 -15.38 21.62
N LYS A 514 16.38 -15.11 22.68
CA LYS A 514 17.44 -14.09 22.67
C LYS A 514 18.53 -14.35 21.63
N ALA A 515 18.78 -15.61 21.28
CA ALA A 515 19.77 -15.93 20.26
C ALA A 515 19.22 -15.75 18.83
N MET A 516 17.91 -15.90 18.59
CA MET A 516 17.27 -15.45 17.34
C MET A 516 17.30 -13.93 17.18
N VAL A 517 17.19 -13.17 18.28
CA VAL A 517 17.36 -11.70 18.29
C VAL A 517 18.83 -11.29 18.08
N THR A 518 19.79 -12.08 18.57
CA THR A 518 21.22 -11.69 18.57
C THR A 518 21.96 -12.09 17.31
N TYR A 519 21.73 -13.28 16.77
CA TYR A 519 22.53 -13.84 15.68
C TYR A 519 21.65 -14.22 14.47
N PRO A 520 22.17 -14.10 13.24
CA PRO A 520 21.37 -14.31 12.04
C PRO A 520 20.85 -15.74 11.91
N ILE A 521 19.61 -15.82 11.46
CA ILE A 521 18.87 -17.04 11.12
C ILE A 521 19.20 -17.39 9.66
N TRP A 522 19.46 -18.67 9.36
CA TRP A 522 19.86 -19.13 8.01
C TRP A 522 18.83 -20.10 7.43
N SER A 523 17.84 -19.57 6.71
CA SER A 523 16.81 -20.36 6.04
C SER A 523 17.30 -20.94 4.72
N SER A 524 16.89 -22.16 4.38
CA SER A 524 17.19 -22.79 3.09
C SER A 524 16.24 -22.38 1.94
N TRP A 525 15.10 -21.74 2.23
CA TRP A 525 14.00 -21.54 1.26
C TRP A 525 14.41 -20.85 -0.05
N ALA A 526 14.87 -19.60 -0.02
CA ALA A 526 15.09 -18.82 -1.23
C ALA A 526 16.26 -19.39 -2.07
N LYS A 527 17.28 -19.99 -1.43
CA LYS A 527 18.45 -20.56 -2.11
C LYS A 527 18.23 -21.98 -2.68
N TYR A 528 17.45 -22.83 -2.00
CA TYR A 528 17.32 -24.25 -2.34
C TYR A 528 15.89 -24.70 -2.68
N LYS A 529 14.87 -23.93 -2.30
CA LYS A 529 13.44 -24.25 -2.47
C LYS A 529 13.16 -25.69 -1.98
N VAL A 530 12.44 -26.49 -2.76
CA VAL A 530 12.13 -27.91 -2.46
C VAL A 530 13.32 -28.89 -2.57
N SER A 531 14.54 -28.41 -2.88
CA SER A 531 15.70 -29.27 -3.20
C SER A 531 16.55 -29.67 -1.99
N VAL A 532 16.18 -29.28 -0.76
CA VAL A 532 17.01 -29.54 0.44
C VAL A 532 17.24 -31.03 0.70
N SER A 533 18.41 -31.32 1.26
CA SER A 533 18.92 -32.65 1.61
C SER A 533 20.00 -32.56 2.69
N ASP A 534 20.37 -33.69 3.31
CA ASP A 534 21.45 -33.79 4.31
C ASP A 534 22.76 -33.16 3.81
N PHE A 535 23.15 -33.47 2.56
CA PHE A 535 24.35 -32.93 1.94
C PHE A 535 24.33 -31.40 1.83
N LEU A 536 23.25 -30.82 1.29
CA LEU A 536 23.15 -29.37 1.09
C LEU A 536 23.12 -28.60 2.42
N MET A 537 22.52 -29.14 3.48
CA MET A 537 22.51 -28.49 4.79
C MET A 537 23.91 -28.49 5.43
N ARG A 538 24.71 -29.53 5.22
CA ARG A 538 26.13 -29.59 5.65
C ARG A 538 27.01 -28.62 4.86
N GLU A 539 26.82 -28.55 3.53
CA GLU A 539 27.53 -27.56 2.71
C GLU A 539 27.17 -26.13 3.14
N TYR A 540 25.88 -25.83 3.34
CA TYR A 540 25.43 -24.51 3.77
C TYR A 540 26.02 -24.10 5.12
N ALA A 541 26.01 -24.99 6.11
CA ALA A 541 26.68 -24.76 7.39
C ALA A 541 28.19 -24.51 7.25
N GLY A 542 28.86 -25.29 6.39
CA GLY A 542 30.28 -25.13 6.08
C GLY A 542 30.60 -23.80 5.39
N GLU A 543 29.76 -23.36 4.46
CA GLU A 543 29.89 -22.07 3.78
C GLU A 543 29.74 -20.89 4.74
N ILE A 544 28.76 -20.91 5.65
CA ILE A 544 28.53 -19.87 6.66
C ILE A 544 29.79 -19.69 7.52
N LEU A 545 30.33 -20.80 8.05
CA LEU A 545 31.52 -20.79 8.89
C LEU A 545 32.78 -20.38 8.12
N ALA A 546 32.96 -20.86 6.88
CA ALA A 546 34.11 -20.52 6.05
C ALA A 546 34.18 -19.02 5.68
N ASN A 547 33.03 -18.34 5.64
CA ASN A 547 32.94 -16.90 5.40
C ASN A 547 32.98 -16.05 6.69
N ASN A 548 33.21 -16.67 7.86
CA ASN A 548 33.27 -16.04 9.19
C ASN A 548 31.98 -15.30 9.59
N PHE A 549 30.81 -15.86 9.26
CA PHE A 549 29.54 -15.39 9.82
C PHE A 549 29.19 -16.17 11.09
N THR A 550 28.70 -15.46 12.11
CA THR A 550 28.00 -16.08 13.25
C THR A 550 26.65 -16.65 12.83
N ASN A 551 26.03 -17.48 13.67
CA ASN A 551 24.72 -18.06 13.40
C ASN A 551 23.90 -18.21 14.70
N SER A 552 22.57 -18.16 14.56
CA SER A 552 21.64 -18.62 15.61
C SER A 552 21.14 -20.03 15.32
N GLN A 553 20.67 -20.25 14.08
CA GLN A 553 20.08 -21.50 13.62
C GLN A 553 20.12 -21.65 12.10
N ILE A 554 20.06 -22.89 11.62
CA ILE A 554 19.70 -23.24 10.24
C ILE A 554 18.26 -23.73 10.22
N GLU A 555 17.50 -23.27 9.24
CA GLU A 555 16.08 -23.63 9.07
C GLU A 555 15.91 -24.49 7.81
N ILE A 556 15.34 -25.69 7.96
CA ILE A 556 15.17 -26.67 6.88
C ILE A 556 13.76 -26.52 6.25
N ASP A 557 13.75 -26.19 4.96
CA ASP A 557 12.65 -25.57 4.22
C ASP A 557 12.98 -25.66 2.69
N ASP A 558 12.31 -26.42 1.81
CA ASP A 558 11.00 -27.09 1.84
C ASP A 558 11.08 -28.56 1.28
N LEU A 559 10.00 -29.36 1.34
CA LEU A 559 9.92 -30.75 0.87
C LEU A 559 10.97 -31.67 1.54
N TRP A 560 11.06 -31.58 2.87
CA TRP A 560 11.86 -32.48 3.71
C TRP A 560 11.13 -33.80 4.04
N GLU A 561 9.81 -33.82 3.85
CA GLU A 561 8.92 -34.91 4.24
C GLU A 561 8.56 -35.85 3.06
N THR A 562 7.98 -37.03 3.35
CA THR A 562 7.67 -38.04 2.32
C THR A 562 6.48 -37.68 1.41
N CYS A 563 5.51 -36.94 1.94
CA CYS A 563 4.44 -36.27 1.20
C CYS A 563 3.84 -35.15 2.06
N TYR A 564 3.32 -34.08 1.45
CA TYR A 564 2.88 -32.90 2.22
C TYR A 564 1.80 -33.22 3.26
N GLY A 565 2.12 -33.00 4.54
CA GLY A 565 1.28 -33.32 5.71
C GLY A 565 1.58 -34.66 6.38
N SER A 566 2.56 -35.41 5.87
CA SER A 566 3.09 -36.64 6.48
C SER A 566 3.83 -36.41 7.80
N LEU A 567 4.37 -35.20 8.00
CA LEU A 567 5.24 -34.83 9.12
C LEU A 567 6.33 -35.89 9.39
N THR A 568 6.83 -36.52 8.33
CA THR A 568 7.73 -37.69 8.38
C THR A 568 8.86 -37.45 7.39
N PHE A 569 10.10 -37.35 7.87
CA PHE A 569 11.26 -37.13 7.01
C PHE A 569 11.39 -38.18 5.90
N ASP A 570 11.68 -37.74 4.67
CA ASP A 570 12.12 -38.67 3.63
C ASP A 570 13.53 -39.19 3.95
N THR A 571 13.59 -40.44 4.42
CA THR A 571 14.83 -41.14 4.72
C THR A 571 15.50 -41.76 3.48
N SER A 572 15.10 -41.38 2.27
CA SER A 572 15.82 -41.73 1.05
C SER A 572 17.27 -41.22 1.09
N ALA A 573 18.18 -41.92 0.40
CA ALA A 573 19.59 -41.51 0.29
C ALA A 573 19.78 -40.15 -0.43
N THR A 574 18.74 -39.66 -1.09
CA THR A 574 18.69 -38.36 -1.80
C THR A 574 18.15 -37.20 -0.95
N LYS A 575 17.54 -37.48 0.20
CA LYS A 575 16.97 -36.48 1.13
C LYS A 575 17.67 -36.53 2.48
N PHE A 576 17.08 -37.17 3.50
CA PHE A 576 17.56 -37.14 4.88
C PHE A 576 17.73 -38.56 5.46
N PRO A 577 18.72 -39.35 4.99
CA PRO A 577 18.87 -40.76 5.37
C PRO A 577 19.08 -40.98 6.87
N ASN A 578 19.61 -39.99 7.59
CA ASN A 578 19.60 -39.94 9.06
C ASN A 578 19.59 -38.50 9.56
N ILE A 579 18.40 -37.87 9.57
CA ILE A 579 18.20 -36.51 10.09
C ILE A 579 18.78 -36.30 11.50
N ARG A 580 18.71 -37.28 12.40
CA ARG A 580 19.28 -37.15 13.75
C ARG A 580 20.80 -36.99 13.74
N ASN A 581 21.50 -37.64 12.80
CA ASN A 581 22.92 -37.45 12.61
C ASN A 581 23.22 -36.07 12.02
N LEU A 582 22.45 -35.59 11.03
CA LEU A 582 22.56 -34.22 10.51
C LEU A 582 22.45 -33.19 11.64
N THR A 583 21.38 -33.26 12.43
CA THR A 583 21.13 -32.33 13.53
C THR A 583 22.26 -32.37 14.56
N THR A 584 22.73 -33.57 14.94
CA THR A 584 23.87 -33.73 15.85
C THR A 584 25.14 -33.06 15.31
N ASP A 585 25.40 -33.17 14.00
CA ASP A 585 26.58 -32.57 13.38
C ASP A 585 26.46 -31.05 13.24
N LEU A 586 25.26 -30.52 12.98
CA LEU A 586 24.98 -29.07 13.00
C LEU A 586 25.08 -28.48 14.41
N HIS A 587 24.59 -29.20 15.43
CA HIS A 587 24.79 -28.86 16.86
C HIS A 587 26.27 -28.81 17.24
N ASN A 588 27.08 -29.77 16.77
CA ASN A 588 28.53 -29.78 16.99
C ASN A 588 29.26 -28.60 16.30
N LEU A 589 28.65 -28.00 15.28
CA LEU A 589 29.12 -26.78 14.60
C LEU A 589 28.57 -25.48 15.22
N GLY A 590 27.74 -25.58 16.26
CA GLY A 590 27.18 -24.45 17.03
C GLY A 590 25.82 -23.94 16.55
N PHE A 591 25.27 -24.49 15.47
CA PHE A 591 23.93 -24.13 14.97
C PHE A 591 22.85 -24.82 15.81
N ARG A 592 21.74 -24.13 16.08
CA ARG A 592 20.45 -24.81 16.29
C ARG A 592 19.83 -25.21 14.96
N VAL A 593 18.89 -26.14 14.97
CA VAL A 593 18.15 -26.58 13.79
C VAL A 593 16.66 -26.36 13.98
N THR A 594 16.04 -25.60 13.09
CA THR A 594 14.58 -25.44 13.02
C THR A 594 14.03 -26.05 11.74
N LEU A 595 12.75 -26.40 11.76
CA LEU A 595 12.07 -27.08 10.65
C LEU A 595 10.82 -26.30 10.23
N TRP A 596 10.65 -26.10 8.93
CA TRP A 596 9.44 -25.50 8.36
C TRP A 596 8.25 -26.48 8.46
N ILE A 597 7.13 -25.98 8.99
CA ILE A 597 5.90 -26.72 9.25
C ILE A 597 4.69 -25.93 8.72
N HIS A 598 3.77 -26.65 8.08
CA HIS A 598 2.50 -26.14 7.56
C HIS A 598 1.31 -26.97 8.11
N PRO A 599 0.07 -26.44 8.11
CA PRO A 599 -1.12 -27.13 8.64
C PRO A 599 -1.86 -28.02 7.61
N PHE A 600 -1.31 -28.21 6.41
CA PHE A 600 -2.01 -28.86 5.31
C PHE A 600 -1.71 -30.35 5.21
N ILE A 601 -2.62 -31.08 4.57
CA ILE A 601 -2.42 -32.46 4.14
C ILE A 601 -2.93 -32.58 2.71
N ASN A 602 -2.04 -32.85 1.76
CA ASN A 602 -2.43 -33.10 0.38
C ASN A 602 -3.16 -34.45 0.28
N VAL A 603 -4.15 -34.55 -0.60
CA VAL A 603 -5.00 -35.74 -0.71
C VAL A 603 -4.23 -36.98 -1.22
N ASP A 604 -3.15 -36.76 -1.98
CA ASP A 604 -2.23 -37.82 -2.43
C ASP A 604 -1.40 -38.43 -1.28
N CYS A 605 -1.21 -37.70 -0.18
CA CYS A 605 -0.61 -38.16 1.08
C CYS A 605 -1.58 -39.10 1.84
N THR A 606 -1.93 -40.19 1.16
CA THR A 606 -3.17 -40.96 1.30
C THR A 606 -3.35 -41.56 2.69
N GLU A 607 -2.28 -42.00 3.36
CA GLU A 607 -2.35 -42.55 4.71
C GLU A 607 -2.83 -41.51 5.73
N TYR A 608 -2.16 -40.35 5.76
CA TYR A 608 -2.42 -39.29 6.71
C TYR A 608 -3.72 -38.54 6.39
N TYR A 609 -4.03 -38.33 5.11
CA TYR A 609 -5.32 -37.81 4.66
C TYR A 609 -6.48 -38.69 5.15
N ASN A 610 -6.44 -40.01 4.89
CA ASN A 610 -7.50 -40.92 5.35
C ASN A 610 -7.58 -41.03 6.88
N LEU A 611 -6.45 -40.91 7.59
CA LEU A 611 -6.44 -40.87 9.05
C LEU A 611 -7.15 -39.61 9.58
N ALA A 612 -6.77 -38.43 9.11
CA ALA A 612 -7.36 -37.17 9.56
C ALA A 612 -8.84 -37.06 9.18
N LEU A 613 -9.22 -37.49 7.97
CA LEU A 613 -10.60 -37.52 7.50
C LEU A 613 -11.50 -38.41 8.36
N ARG A 614 -11.07 -39.65 8.66
CA ARG A 614 -11.87 -40.60 9.46
C ARG A 614 -12.07 -40.17 10.91
N ASN A 615 -11.13 -39.43 11.48
CA ASN A 615 -11.24 -38.90 12.85
C ASN A 615 -11.85 -37.50 12.91
N GLY A 616 -12.17 -36.88 11.77
CA GLY A 616 -12.76 -35.53 11.73
C GLY A 616 -11.81 -34.40 12.13
N TYR A 617 -10.50 -34.57 11.89
CA TYR A 617 -9.47 -33.59 12.24
C TYR A 617 -9.25 -32.48 11.20
N LEU A 618 -10.07 -32.44 10.16
CA LEU A 618 -9.96 -31.52 9.02
C LEU A 618 -11.09 -30.50 9.06
N VAL A 619 -10.77 -29.23 8.77
CA VAL A 619 -11.77 -28.17 8.62
C VAL A 619 -12.74 -28.53 7.51
N LYS A 620 -14.02 -28.24 7.72
CA LYS A 620 -15.08 -28.41 6.73
C LYS A 620 -15.68 -27.06 6.37
N ASN A 621 -16.28 -26.93 5.19
CA ASN A 621 -17.24 -25.86 4.93
C ASN A 621 -18.63 -26.23 5.43
N ILE A 622 -19.57 -25.29 5.41
CA ILE A 622 -20.98 -25.50 5.80
C ILE A 622 -21.73 -26.60 5.01
N ASN A 623 -21.17 -27.09 3.90
CA ASN A 623 -21.72 -28.22 3.12
C ASN A 623 -21.05 -29.56 3.46
N GLY A 624 -20.09 -29.57 4.39
CA GLY A 624 -19.37 -30.76 4.83
C GLY A 624 -18.14 -31.16 4.00
N SER A 625 -17.77 -30.38 2.98
CA SER A 625 -16.53 -30.64 2.21
C SER A 625 -15.30 -30.16 2.98
N VAL A 626 -14.23 -30.95 2.95
CA VAL A 626 -12.91 -30.64 3.54
C VAL A 626 -11.92 -30.06 2.52
N GLU A 627 -12.31 -30.02 1.25
CA GLU A 627 -11.43 -29.69 0.12
C GLU A 627 -11.02 -28.21 0.13
N THR A 628 -9.73 -27.97 -0.03
CA THR A 628 -9.11 -26.65 -0.21
C THR A 628 -7.86 -26.75 -1.08
N SER A 629 -7.19 -25.63 -1.29
CA SER A 629 -5.92 -25.53 -2.00
C SER A 629 -4.95 -24.63 -1.25
N TRP A 630 -3.66 -24.78 -1.52
CA TRP A 630 -2.56 -23.94 -1.03
C TRP A 630 -1.40 -23.99 -2.02
N TRP A 631 -0.31 -23.25 -1.77
CA TRP A 631 0.76 -23.06 -2.77
C TRP A 631 1.45 -24.37 -3.21
N GLN A 632 1.59 -25.38 -2.33
CA GLN A 632 2.13 -26.70 -2.68
C GLN A 632 1.05 -27.78 -2.97
N GLY A 633 -0.23 -27.40 -3.16
CA GLY A 633 -1.28 -28.39 -3.44
C GLY A 633 -2.64 -27.81 -3.80
N SER A 634 -3.10 -28.05 -5.04
CA SER A 634 -4.43 -27.67 -5.51
C SER A 634 -5.56 -28.61 -5.05
N ASN A 635 -5.22 -29.77 -4.47
CA ASN A 635 -6.15 -30.72 -3.88
C ASN A 635 -5.64 -31.14 -2.50
N ALA A 636 -6.01 -30.33 -1.49
CA ALA A 636 -5.51 -30.43 -0.14
C ALA A 636 -6.64 -30.30 0.90
N THR A 637 -6.27 -30.49 2.15
CA THR A 637 -7.11 -30.28 3.32
C THR A 637 -6.29 -29.59 4.40
N ILE A 638 -6.93 -28.95 5.37
CA ILE A 638 -6.26 -28.25 6.47
C ILE A 638 -6.74 -28.77 7.82
N VAL A 639 -5.82 -28.92 8.77
CA VAL A 639 -6.11 -29.37 10.14
C VAL A 639 -6.97 -28.34 10.87
N ASP A 640 -7.98 -28.81 11.59
CA ASP A 640 -8.90 -27.95 12.34
C ASP A 640 -8.32 -27.55 13.71
N PHE A 641 -7.67 -26.38 13.76
CA PHE A 641 -7.14 -25.81 15.01
C PHE A 641 -8.20 -25.32 16.00
N THR A 642 -9.50 -25.37 15.65
CA THR A 642 -10.58 -25.14 16.64
C THR A 642 -11.01 -26.45 17.30
N ASN A 643 -10.73 -27.62 16.70
CA ASN A 643 -11.01 -28.94 17.26
C ASN A 643 -9.86 -29.39 18.22
N PRO A 644 -10.10 -29.52 19.54
CA PRO A 644 -9.04 -29.88 20.49
C PRO A 644 -8.41 -31.26 20.26
N GLU A 645 -9.16 -32.22 19.70
CA GLU A 645 -8.61 -33.54 19.38
C GLU A 645 -7.65 -33.49 18.18
N ALA A 646 -7.98 -32.67 17.17
CA ALA A 646 -7.14 -32.42 16.01
C ALA A 646 -5.84 -31.70 16.40
N VAL A 647 -5.93 -30.68 17.26
CA VAL A 647 -4.78 -29.98 17.84
C VAL A 647 -3.90 -30.95 18.63
N THR A 648 -4.48 -31.79 19.49
CA THR A 648 -3.73 -32.79 20.28
C THR A 648 -3.01 -33.79 19.38
N TRP A 649 -3.67 -34.26 18.31
CA TRP A 649 -3.08 -35.16 17.32
C TRP A 649 -1.92 -34.50 16.54
N PHE A 650 -2.11 -33.27 16.05
CA PHE A 650 -1.11 -32.56 15.27
C PHE A 650 0.11 -32.17 16.10
N THR A 651 -0.10 -31.54 17.26
CA THR A 651 0.98 -31.17 18.19
C THR A 651 1.71 -32.40 18.76
N GLY A 652 1.00 -33.51 19.01
CA GLY A 652 1.61 -34.79 19.38
C GLY A 652 2.55 -35.34 18.31
N ARG A 653 2.18 -35.26 17.02
CA ARG A 653 3.05 -35.63 15.89
C ARG A 653 4.28 -34.73 15.79
N LEU A 654 4.13 -33.42 15.99
CA LEU A 654 5.26 -32.49 16.01
C LEU A 654 6.22 -32.74 17.18
N ASN A 655 5.73 -33.07 18.38
CA ASN A 655 6.58 -33.46 19.50
C ASN A 655 7.38 -34.73 19.19
N ALA A 656 6.73 -35.77 18.64
CA ALA A 656 7.42 -37.00 18.22
C ALA A 656 8.46 -36.75 17.10
N LEU A 657 8.15 -35.84 16.16
CA LEU A 657 9.08 -35.40 15.12
C LEU A 657 10.30 -34.69 15.73
N LYS A 658 10.09 -33.78 16.69
CA LYS A 658 11.14 -33.07 17.43
C LYS A 658 12.06 -34.04 18.18
N GLU A 659 11.48 -34.96 18.96
CA GLU A 659 12.21 -35.96 19.74
C GLU A 659 13.03 -36.94 18.88
N SER A 660 12.48 -37.37 17.74
CA SER A 660 13.14 -38.34 16.86
C SER A 660 14.26 -37.73 16.01
N SER A 661 14.01 -36.55 15.43
CA SER A 661 14.98 -35.84 14.57
C SER A 661 16.03 -35.02 15.33
N GLY A 662 15.75 -34.66 16.59
CA GLY A 662 16.65 -33.87 17.44
C GLY A 662 16.66 -32.37 17.16
N ILE A 663 15.79 -31.86 16.29
CA ILE A 663 15.64 -30.42 16.00
C ILE A 663 15.25 -29.62 17.27
N ASP A 664 15.65 -28.36 17.31
CA ASP A 664 15.44 -27.48 18.46
C ASP A 664 14.05 -26.83 18.45
N SER A 665 13.53 -26.47 17.27
CA SER A 665 12.29 -25.69 17.16
C SER A 665 11.67 -25.74 15.75
N PHE A 666 10.66 -24.89 15.52
CA PHE A 666 9.85 -24.86 14.30
C PHE A 666 9.68 -23.45 13.73
N LYS A 667 9.58 -23.38 12.41
CA LYS A 667 9.08 -22.25 11.63
C LYS A 667 7.66 -22.60 11.18
N PHE A 668 6.65 -21.84 11.61
CA PHE A 668 5.25 -22.14 11.31
C PHE A 668 4.67 -21.21 10.24
N ASP A 669 4.24 -21.81 9.13
CA ASP A 669 3.73 -21.11 7.98
C ASP A 669 2.21 -21.27 7.81
N ALA A 670 1.59 -20.34 7.08
CA ALA A 670 0.13 -20.19 6.95
C ALA A 670 -0.59 -19.76 8.26
N GLY A 671 -1.84 -20.21 8.43
CA GLY A 671 -2.76 -19.84 9.50
C GLY A 671 -3.80 -18.78 9.11
N GLU A 672 -3.75 -18.26 7.88
CA GLU A 672 -4.76 -17.33 7.34
C GLU A 672 -6.08 -18.04 7.01
N ILE A 673 -7.20 -17.32 7.12
CA ILE A 673 -8.54 -17.90 6.92
C ILE A 673 -8.88 -18.14 5.44
N SER A 674 -8.13 -17.54 4.51
CA SER A 674 -8.31 -17.72 3.06
C SER A 674 -8.06 -19.16 2.60
N TRP A 675 -7.26 -19.92 3.35
CA TRP A 675 -6.95 -21.32 3.07
C TRP A 675 -8.01 -22.32 3.56
N LEU A 676 -9.04 -21.85 4.26
CA LEU A 676 -10.10 -22.71 4.76
C LEU A 676 -11.13 -23.02 3.65
N PRO A 677 -11.74 -24.21 3.62
CA PRO A 677 -12.93 -24.48 2.82
C PRO A 677 -14.05 -23.46 3.15
N GLN A 678 -14.51 -22.68 2.16
CA GLN A 678 -15.40 -21.52 2.41
C GLN A 678 -16.90 -21.83 2.24
N PRO A 679 -17.78 -21.16 3.01
CA PRO A 679 -17.51 -20.59 4.34
C PRO A 679 -17.20 -21.72 5.34
N ALA A 680 -16.17 -21.54 6.17
CA ALA A 680 -15.70 -22.56 7.10
C ALA A 680 -16.71 -22.85 8.22
N ASP A 681 -16.94 -24.12 8.52
CA ASP A 681 -17.72 -24.62 9.67
C ASP A 681 -16.75 -25.04 10.78
N LEU A 682 -16.35 -24.04 11.57
CA LEU A 682 -15.44 -24.20 12.70
C LEU A 682 -16.22 -24.48 13.99
N THR A 683 -15.54 -25.03 14.99
CA THR A 683 -16.06 -25.12 16.36
C THR A 683 -15.86 -23.80 17.13
N GLY A 684 -16.44 -23.69 18.33
CA GLY A 684 -16.34 -22.48 19.16
C GLY A 684 -17.42 -21.42 18.89
N ASN A 685 -17.12 -20.16 19.21
CA ASN A 685 -18.08 -19.06 19.10
C ASN A 685 -18.31 -18.66 17.64
N LEU A 686 -19.55 -18.79 17.15
CA LEU A 686 -19.95 -18.38 15.79
C LEU A 686 -19.63 -16.91 15.49
N GLU A 687 -19.64 -16.04 16.51
CA GLU A 687 -19.38 -14.61 16.35
C GLU A 687 -17.92 -14.29 16.01
N GLU A 688 -16.99 -15.12 16.47
CA GLU A 688 -15.54 -14.98 16.25
C GLU A 688 -15.07 -15.69 14.96
N GLN A 689 -15.96 -16.44 14.29
CA GLN A 689 -15.66 -17.15 13.04
C GLN A 689 -15.70 -16.20 11.82
N PRO A 690 -14.72 -16.29 10.90
CA PRO A 690 -13.68 -17.32 10.82
C PRO A 690 -12.37 -16.99 11.58
N GLY A 691 -12.15 -15.75 12.04
CA GLY A 691 -10.88 -15.29 12.62
C GLY A 691 -10.38 -16.07 13.86
N ILE A 692 -11.28 -16.74 14.59
CA ILE A 692 -10.93 -17.69 15.67
C ILE A 692 -9.93 -18.77 15.24
N PHE A 693 -9.93 -19.19 13.97
CA PHE A 693 -8.96 -20.16 13.45
C PHE A 693 -7.53 -19.63 13.58
N THR A 694 -7.24 -18.43 13.05
CA THR A 694 -5.91 -17.82 13.09
C THR A 694 -5.44 -17.56 14.53
N ALA A 695 -6.36 -17.17 15.41
CA ALA A 695 -6.08 -16.97 16.84
C ALA A 695 -5.67 -18.28 17.55
N LEU A 696 -6.43 -19.36 17.34
CA LEU A 696 -6.14 -20.66 17.97
C LEU A 696 -4.93 -21.36 17.33
N TYR A 697 -4.74 -21.24 16.02
CA TYR A 697 -3.54 -21.67 15.30
C TYR A 697 -2.28 -21.06 15.94
N SER A 698 -2.26 -19.72 16.01
CA SER A 698 -1.18 -18.95 16.64
C SER A 698 -0.93 -19.35 18.10
N LYS A 699 -2.01 -19.50 18.88
CA LYS A 699 -1.94 -19.80 20.31
C LYS A 699 -1.37 -21.20 20.57
N HIS A 700 -1.90 -22.23 19.92
CA HIS A 700 -1.47 -23.62 20.15
C HIS A 700 -0.05 -23.89 19.67
N LEU A 701 0.38 -23.24 18.58
CA LEU A 701 1.75 -23.39 18.11
C LEU A 701 2.76 -22.61 18.98
N SER A 702 2.32 -21.59 19.72
CA SER A 702 3.15 -20.91 20.73
C SER A 702 3.53 -21.79 21.92
N GLU A 703 2.85 -22.93 22.12
CA GLU A 703 3.18 -23.91 23.16
C GLU A 703 4.53 -24.61 22.90
N PHE A 704 5.11 -24.50 21.70
CA PHE A 704 6.44 -25.02 21.37
C PHE A 704 7.62 -24.16 21.89
N GLY A 705 7.35 -22.97 22.45
CA GLY A 705 8.34 -22.10 23.10
C GLY A 705 8.62 -20.79 22.35
N SER A 706 9.52 -19.96 22.90
CA SER A 706 9.86 -18.63 22.35
C SER A 706 10.81 -18.66 21.15
N SER A 707 11.40 -19.82 20.84
CA SER A 707 12.32 -20.02 19.70
C SER A 707 11.59 -20.39 18.40
N ILE A 708 10.36 -19.88 18.20
CA ILE A 708 9.56 -20.11 16.98
C ILE A 708 9.29 -18.80 16.25
N GLU A 709 9.01 -18.90 14.95
CA GLU A 709 8.35 -17.86 14.17
C GLU A 709 6.98 -18.34 13.66
N ILE A 710 6.00 -17.44 13.55
CA ILE A 710 4.68 -17.68 12.96
C ILE A 710 4.34 -16.56 11.96
N ARG A 711 3.75 -16.88 10.81
CA ARG A 711 3.40 -15.90 9.76
C ARG A 711 2.15 -15.04 10.06
N SER A 712 1.15 -15.61 10.72
CA SER A 712 -0.19 -14.99 10.88
C SER A 712 -0.56 -14.66 12.34
N GLY A 713 -1.57 -13.79 12.51
CA GLY A 713 -2.03 -13.36 13.83
C GLY A 713 -3.38 -12.62 13.82
N TRP A 714 -4.18 -12.84 14.87
CA TRP A 714 -5.48 -12.19 15.10
C TRP A 714 -5.82 -12.19 16.59
N GLY A 715 -5.66 -11.04 17.27
CA GLY A 715 -5.79 -10.93 18.72
C GLY A 715 -4.74 -11.73 19.50
N THR A 716 -3.50 -11.76 19.00
CA THR A 716 -2.41 -12.61 19.51
C THR A 716 -1.14 -11.85 19.88
N GLN A 717 -1.24 -10.53 20.09
CA GLN A 717 -0.17 -9.63 20.51
C GLN A 717 0.51 -10.06 21.82
N ASN A 718 -0.18 -10.84 22.65
CA ASN A 718 0.32 -11.30 23.94
C ASN A 718 1.36 -12.43 23.84
N LEU A 719 1.52 -13.08 22.68
CA LEU A 719 2.31 -14.30 22.54
C LEU A 719 3.81 -13.99 22.31
N PRO A 720 4.74 -14.53 23.13
CA PRO A 720 6.15 -14.12 23.17
C PRO A 720 6.99 -14.79 22.07
N ARG A 721 6.70 -14.47 20.81
CA ARG A 721 7.31 -15.11 19.64
C ARG A 721 7.47 -14.12 18.50
N PHE A 722 8.29 -14.48 17.53
CA PHE A 722 8.41 -13.71 16.29
C PHE A 722 7.16 -13.86 15.42
N VAL A 723 6.65 -12.73 14.93
CA VAL A 723 5.64 -12.69 13.87
C VAL A 723 6.32 -12.25 12.58
N ARG A 724 6.39 -13.16 11.61
CA ARG A 724 7.13 -12.98 10.37
C ARG A 724 6.34 -12.14 9.36
N ILE A 725 7.01 -11.20 8.71
CA ILE A 725 6.47 -10.50 7.53
C ILE A 725 6.27 -11.50 6.38
N ILE A 726 5.10 -11.51 5.76
CA ILE A 726 4.84 -12.33 4.57
C ILE A 726 5.83 -11.95 3.46
N ASP A 727 6.35 -13.00 2.83
CA ASP A 727 7.26 -13.02 1.69
C ASP A 727 7.19 -11.78 0.81
N LYS A 728 8.32 -11.06 0.78
CA LYS A 728 8.57 -9.91 -0.08
C LYS A 728 9.22 -10.36 -1.38
N ASP A 729 8.90 -9.60 -2.43
CA ASP A 729 9.44 -9.79 -3.76
C ASP A 729 10.80 -9.09 -3.90
N THR A 730 11.71 -9.72 -4.63
CA THR A 730 13.08 -9.25 -4.90
C THR A 730 13.07 -8.05 -5.86
N ARG A 731 12.60 -6.89 -5.38
CA ARG A 731 12.33 -5.67 -6.17
C ARG A 731 12.55 -4.38 -5.36
N TRP A 732 12.82 -3.28 -6.05
CA TRP A 732 12.92 -1.92 -5.50
C TRP A 732 11.58 -1.17 -5.39
N THR A 733 10.44 -1.81 -5.69
CA THR A 733 9.15 -1.13 -5.89
C THR A 733 8.23 -1.22 -4.67
N TRP A 734 7.25 -0.31 -4.62
CA TRP A 734 6.10 -0.37 -3.69
C TRP A 734 5.16 -1.57 -3.92
N ASP A 735 5.42 -2.40 -4.93
CA ASP A 735 4.72 -3.65 -5.19
C ASP A 735 5.49 -4.79 -4.52
N ASN A 736 5.26 -4.94 -3.21
CA ASN A 736 5.87 -5.95 -2.34
C ASN A 736 7.41 -5.96 -2.25
N GLY A 737 8.10 -4.93 -2.74
CA GLY A 737 9.55 -4.81 -2.69
C GLY A 737 10.08 -4.09 -1.44
N LEU A 738 11.37 -3.74 -1.48
CA LEU A 738 12.14 -3.17 -0.37
C LEU A 738 11.47 -2.01 0.37
N PRO A 739 10.86 -0.98 -0.28
CA PRO A 739 10.17 0.10 0.43
C PRO A 739 9.05 -0.40 1.36
N THR A 740 8.36 -1.47 0.97
CA THR A 740 7.24 -2.03 1.75
C THR A 740 7.69 -2.79 2.99
N LEU A 741 8.98 -3.14 3.11
CA LEU A 741 9.52 -3.81 4.30
C LEU A 741 9.47 -2.90 5.52
N ILE A 742 9.83 -1.63 5.33
CA ILE A 742 9.78 -0.58 6.37
C ILE A 742 8.32 -0.32 6.74
N THR A 743 7.47 0.01 5.76
CA THR A 743 6.06 0.36 6.06
C THR A 743 5.26 -0.81 6.61
N THR A 744 5.51 -2.06 6.20
CA THR A 744 4.90 -3.24 6.83
C THR A 744 5.33 -3.37 8.29
N THR A 745 6.61 -3.16 8.60
CA THR A 745 7.12 -3.16 9.99
C THR A 745 6.43 -2.08 10.83
N LEU A 746 6.28 -0.86 10.31
CA LEU A 746 5.58 0.23 10.98
C LEU A 746 4.10 -0.10 11.23
N THR A 747 3.39 -0.67 10.23
CA THR A 747 1.99 -1.11 10.38
C THR A 747 1.84 -2.20 11.42
N MET A 748 2.71 -3.23 11.44
CA MET A 748 2.65 -4.31 12.44
C MET A 748 2.93 -3.80 13.86
N ASN A 749 3.89 -2.88 14.02
CA ASN A 749 4.17 -2.21 15.29
C ASN A 749 2.93 -1.44 15.81
N ILE A 750 2.23 -0.69 14.95
CA ILE A 750 0.97 0.01 15.32
C ILE A 750 -0.24 -0.93 15.47
N ALA A 751 -0.18 -2.16 14.96
CA ALA A 751 -1.15 -3.23 15.25
C ALA A 751 -0.87 -3.96 16.59
N GLY A 752 0.21 -3.60 17.30
CA GLY A 752 0.64 -4.23 18.56
C GLY A 752 1.47 -5.50 18.38
N TYR A 753 1.83 -5.89 17.14
CA TYR A 753 2.76 -6.98 16.88
C TYR A 753 4.19 -6.44 16.82
N VAL A 754 4.74 -6.21 18.01
CA VAL A 754 6.01 -5.49 18.21
C VAL A 754 7.27 -6.35 17.95
N PHE A 755 7.14 -7.67 17.99
CA PHE A 755 8.23 -8.62 17.67
C PHE A 755 8.17 -9.06 16.20
N VAL A 756 8.41 -8.10 15.31
CA VAL A 756 8.41 -8.31 13.86
C VAL A 756 9.67 -9.06 13.44
N LEU A 757 9.56 -10.22 12.80
CA LEU A 757 10.67 -10.82 12.07
C LEU A 757 10.61 -10.34 10.61
N PRO A 758 11.58 -9.54 10.14
CA PRO A 758 11.58 -9.03 8.78
C PRO A 758 11.86 -10.15 7.78
N ASP A 759 11.26 -10.04 6.59
CA ASP A 759 11.47 -11.02 5.54
C ASP A 759 12.93 -11.07 5.05
N MET A 760 13.28 -12.22 4.47
CA MET A 760 14.64 -12.65 4.14
C MET A 760 15.42 -11.58 3.39
N VAL A 761 16.71 -11.44 3.73
CA VAL A 761 17.62 -10.45 3.12
C VAL A 761 17.65 -10.62 1.60
N GLY A 762 17.09 -9.64 0.89
CA GLY A 762 17.00 -9.58 -0.57
C GLY A 762 15.71 -10.14 -1.18
N GLY A 763 14.75 -10.56 -0.37
CA GLY A 763 13.47 -11.13 -0.79
C GLY A 763 13.58 -12.58 -1.28
N ASN A 764 12.45 -13.13 -1.74
CA ASN A 764 12.30 -14.57 -1.95
C ASN A 764 12.69 -15.10 -3.36
N GLY A 765 13.14 -14.20 -4.25
CA GLY A 765 13.73 -14.54 -5.55
C GLY A 765 12.78 -15.22 -6.54
N TYR A 766 11.46 -15.01 -6.42
CA TYR A 766 10.43 -15.72 -7.18
C TYR A 766 10.50 -15.48 -8.71
N VAL A 767 10.39 -16.56 -9.50
CA VAL A 767 10.55 -16.55 -10.98
C VAL A 767 9.31 -17.13 -11.66
N GLY A 768 8.31 -16.29 -11.93
CA GLY A 768 7.11 -16.67 -12.66
C GLY A 768 6.42 -17.92 -12.09
N ASP A 769 6.00 -18.83 -12.96
CA ASP A 769 5.31 -20.08 -12.59
C ASP A 769 6.24 -21.12 -11.91
N GLU A 770 7.56 -20.91 -11.90
CA GLU A 770 8.54 -21.81 -11.27
C GLU A 770 8.94 -21.41 -9.84
N ALA A 771 8.26 -20.41 -9.25
CA ALA A 771 8.55 -19.80 -7.95
C ALA A 771 8.80 -20.78 -6.76
N LEU A 772 8.28 -22.01 -6.85
CA LEU A 772 8.39 -23.06 -5.83
C LEU A 772 9.54 -24.06 -6.07
N ILE A 773 10.18 -24.03 -7.25
CA ILE A 773 11.24 -24.96 -7.65
C ILE A 773 12.54 -24.27 -8.06
N SER A 774 12.48 -23.01 -8.50
CA SER A 774 13.65 -22.22 -8.89
C SER A 774 13.59 -20.81 -8.26
N SER A 775 14.74 -20.15 -8.23
CA SER A 775 14.85 -18.77 -7.76
C SER A 775 15.93 -17.99 -8.53
N THR A 776 15.78 -16.68 -8.59
CA THR A 776 16.82 -15.76 -9.07
C THR A 776 17.30 -14.93 -7.89
N PRO A 777 18.62 -14.96 -7.56
CA PRO A 777 19.18 -14.10 -6.54
C PRO A 777 18.96 -12.60 -6.86
N PRO A 778 18.75 -11.75 -5.84
CA PRO A 778 18.72 -10.29 -6.01
C PRO A 778 20.01 -9.76 -6.62
N GLU A 779 19.92 -8.60 -7.25
CA GLU A 779 21.12 -7.83 -7.60
C GLU A 779 21.88 -7.42 -6.34
N LYS A 780 23.21 -7.33 -6.45
CA LYS A 780 24.13 -7.03 -5.35
C LYS A 780 23.72 -5.80 -4.53
N GLU A 781 23.32 -4.72 -5.20
CA GLU A 781 22.90 -3.49 -4.51
C GLU A 781 21.65 -3.70 -3.67
N LEU A 782 20.62 -4.35 -4.24
CA LEU A 782 19.37 -4.65 -3.54
C LEU A 782 19.62 -5.55 -2.31
N PHE A 783 20.44 -6.60 -2.46
CA PHE A 783 20.81 -7.48 -1.35
C PHE A 783 21.48 -6.73 -0.19
N ILE A 784 22.41 -5.82 -0.50
CA ILE A 784 23.11 -4.99 0.49
C ILE A 784 22.16 -3.99 1.16
N ARG A 785 21.34 -3.26 0.38
CA ARG A 785 20.40 -2.28 0.96
C ARG A 785 19.31 -2.95 1.80
N TRP A 786 18.87 -4.15 1.44
CA TRP A 786 17.92 -4.93 2.24
C TRP A 786 18.49 -5.32 3.60
N LEU A 787 19.76 -5.74 3.66
CA LEU A 787 20.44 -5.98 4.93
C LEU A 787 20.56 -4.71 5.77
N GLN A 788 20.83 -3.57 5.12
CA GLN A 788 20.88 -2.27 5.80
C GLN A 788 19.51 -1.88 6.38
N VAL A 789 18.39 -2.20 5.71
CA VAL A 789 17.06 -2.08 6.32
C VAL A 789 16.93 -3.00 7.53
N ASN A 790 17.33 -4.28 7.44
CA ASN A 790 17.17 -5.25 8.53
C ASN A 790 18.10 -5.03 9.74
N THR A 791 19.16 -4.22 9.61
CA THR A 791 20.24 -4.13 10.62
C THR A 791 19.76 -3.75 12.02
N PHE A 792 18.78 -2.85 12.15
CA PHE A 792 18.21 -2.43 13.44
C PHE A 792 16.76 -2.89 13.63
N LEU A 793 16.31 -3.84 12.81
CA LEU A 793 15.06 -4.56 13.01
C LEU A 793 15.30 -5.74 13.99
N PRO A 794 14.24 -6.40 14.50
CA PRO A 794 14.35 -7.32 15.63
C PRO A 794 15.14 -8.62 15.40
N ALA A 795 15.43 -8.97 14.14
CA ALA A 795 16.21 -10.13 13.73
C ALA A 795 16.75 -9.95 12.30
N ILE A 796 17.76 -10.73 11.93
CA ILE A 796 18.24 -10.88 10.53
C ILE A 796 18.01 -12.33 10.08
N GLN A 797 17.26 -12.54 9.00
CA GLN A 797 17.10 -13.84 8.34
C GLN A 797 17.75 -13.81 6.95
N TYR A 798 18.75 -14.65 6.72
CA TYR A 798 19.34 -14.89 5.40
C TYR A 798 18.70 -16.11 4.75
N SER A 799 18.73 -16.12 3.41
CA SER A 799 18.59 -17.36 2.64
C SER A 799 19.43 -17.30 1.37
N PHE A 800 19.37 -16.20 0.62
CA PHE A 800 20.48 -15.83 -0.26
C PHE A 800 21.70 -15.41 0.57
N VAL A 801 22.89 -15.62 0.00
CA VAL A 801 24.16 -15.57 0.72
C VAL A 801 25.15 -14.56 0.12
N PRO A 802 25.92 -13.82 0.94
CA PRO A 802 26.86 -12.79 0.44
C PRO A 802 27.94 -13.31 -0.52
N TRP A 803 28.37 -14.56 -0.36
CA TRP A 803 29.45 -15.17 -1.15
C TRP A 803 29.04 -15.63 -2.55
N THR A 804 27.77 -15.53 -2.93
CA THR A 804 27.32 -15.68 -4.32
C THR A 804 27.82 -14.54 -5.22
N TYR A 805 28.14 -13.38 -4.63
CA TYR A 805 28.46 -12.16 -5.38
C TYR A 805 29.97 -11.94 -5.50
N ASP A 806 30.58 -11.29 -4.50
CA ASP A 806 31.99 -10.97 -4.46
C ASP A 806 32.45 -10.65 -3.03
N ARG A 807 33.75 -10.40 -2.89
CA ARG A 807 34.40 -10.12 -1.61
C ARG A 807 33.89 -8.83 -0.94
N GLU A 808 33.56 -7.80 -1.71
CA GLU A 808 33.05 -6.54 -1.17
C GLU A 808 31.67 -6.77 -0.55
N THR A 809 30.79 -7.55 -1.19
CA THR A 809 29.50 -7.94 -0.62
C THR A 809 29.67 -8.73 0.68
N ILE A 810 30.61 -9.68 0.74
CA ILE A 810 30.92 -10.42 1.98
C ILE A 810 31.35 -9.46 3.10
N GLU A 811 32.25 -8.53 2.81
CA GLU A 811 32.79 -7.58 3.80
C GLU A 811 31.74 -6.57 4.27
N ILE A 812 30.90 -6.04 3.37
CA ILE A 812 29.77 -5.16 3.72
C ILE A 812 28.71 -5.91 4.51
N CYS A 813 28.34 -7.13 4.10
CA CYS A 813 27.31 -7.88 4.81
C CYS A 813 27.76 -8.23 6.23
N ARG A 814 29.00 -8.71 6.39
CA ARG A 814 29.57 -8.99 7.72
C ARG A 814 29.61 -7.74 8.60
N LYS A 815 30.00 -6.57 8.07
CA LYS A 815 29.94 -5.28 8.80
C LYS A 815 28.55 -5.02 9.40
N TYR A 816 27.47 -5.27 8.65
CA TYR A 816 26.10 -5.01 9.12
C TYR A 816 25.53 -6.14 10.00
N THR A 817 25.93 -7.40 9.80
CA THR A 817 25.65 -8.48 10.74
C THR A 817 26.34 -8.24 12.09
N ASP A 818 27.61 -7.86 12.08
CA ASP A 818 28.40 -7.55 13.28
C ASP A 818 27.80 -6.35 14.04
N LEU A 819 27.34 -5.31 13.31
CA LEU A 819 26.65 -4.14 13.90
C LEU A 819 25.30 -4.52 14.55
N HIS A 820 24.53 -5.42 13.93
CA HIS A 820 23.31 -5.95 14.54
C HIS A 820 23.60 -6.71 15.84
N ILE A 821 24.66 -7.53 15.88
CA ILE A 821 25.09 -8.26 17.10
C ILE A 821 25.54 -7.27 18.18
N GLU A 822 26.25 -6.20 17.83
CA GLU A 822 26.64 -5.12 18.76
C GLU A 822 25.41 -4.45 19.40
N TYR A 823 24.38 -4.17 18.60
CA TYR A 823 23.14 -3.54 19.05
C TYR A 823 22.07 -4.51 19.57
N ALA A 824 22.27 -5.83 19.47
CA ALA A 824 21.32 -6.84 19.92
C ALA A 824 20.93 -6.68 21.40
N ARG A 825 21.85 -6.21 22.25
CA ARG A 825 21.51 -5.89 23.65
C ARG A 825 20.50 -4.75 23.76
N VAL A 826 20.64 -3.71 22.94
CA VAL A 826 19.71 -2.57 22.88
C VAL A 826 18.36 -3.02 22.36
N ILE A 827 18.33 -3.86 21.32
CA ILE A 827 17.10 -4.48 20.80
C ILE A 827 16.38 -5.26 21.92
N LEU A 828 17.11 -6.12 22.65
CA LEU A 828 16.57 -6.90 23.77
C LEU A 828 16.04 -6.02 24.91
N ASP A 829 16.77 -4.96 25.29
CA ASP A 829 16.33 -4.03 26.33
C ASP A 829 15.03 -3.29 25.93
N ILE A 830 14.85 -2.97 24.65
CA ILE A 830 13.62 -2.39 24.09
C ILE A 830 12.50 -3.43 24.01
N MET A 831 12.80 -4.70 23.74
CA MET A 831 11.80 -5.78 23.83
C MET A 831 11.29 -6.00 25.25
N ASP A 832 12.18 -5.94 26.26
CA ASP A 832 11.80 -6.01 27.68
C ASP A 832 10.95 -4.78 28.10
N GLU A 833 11.21 -3.59 27.54
CA GLU A 833 10.34 -2.42 27.66
C GLU A 833 8.96 -2.66 27.00
N ALA A 834 8.92 -3.29 25.82
CA ALA A 834 7.70 -3.61 25.10
C ALA A 834 6.82 -4.64 25.82
N VAL A 835 7.39 -5.61 26.55
CA VAL A 835 6.62 -6.49 27.46
C VAL A 835 5.96 -5.68 28.59
N SER A 836 6.69 -4.72 29.15
CA SER A 836 6.22 -3.92 30.29
C SER A 836 5.12 -2.91 29.88
N THR A 837 5.29 -2.27 28.73
CA THR A 837 4.52 -1.10 28.29
C THR A 837 3.61 -1.35 27.10
N GLY A 838 3.91 -2.36 26.28
CA GLY A 838 3.37 -2.54 24.93
C GLY A 838 3.80 -1.47 23.93
N ALA A 839 4.82 -0.66 24.23
CA ALA A 839 5.41 0.27 23.27
C ALA A 839 6.03 -0.50 22.09
N PRO A 840 6.02 0.03 20.86
CA PRO A 840 6.58 -0.67 19.73
C PRO A 840 8.11 -0.70 19.75
N VAL A 841 8.70 -1.82 19.29
CA VAL A 841 10.17 -2.00 19.24
C VAL A 841 10.78 -1.17 18.11
N ASN A 842 10.09 -1.12 16.96
CA ASN A 842 10.46 -0.30 15.82
C ASN A 842 9.34 0.68 15.45
N PRO A 843 9.11 1.73 16.25
CA PRO A 843 8.04 2.66 16.00
C PRO A 843 8.37 3.64 14.86
N PRO A 844 7.35 4.24 14.22
CA PRO A 844 7.56 5.33 13.27
C PRO A 844 8.16 6.55 13.97
N ILE A 845 8.91 7.39 13.25
CA ILE A 845 9.69 8.48 13.86
C ILE A 845 8.85 9.51 14.63
N TRP A 846 7.55 9.66 14.29
CA TRP A 846 6.63 10.50 15.06
C TRP A 846 6.38 10.00 16.48
N TRP A 847 6.75 8.77 16.83
CA TRP A 847 6.65 8.27 18.22
C TRP A 847 7.50 9.08 19.22
N VAL A 848 8.57 9.72 18.73
CA VAL A 848 9.42 10.64 19.50
C VAL A 848 8.92 12.09 19.40
N ASP A 849 8.23 12.46 18.32
CA ASP A 849 7.70 13.81 18.07
C ASP A 849 6.23 13.75 17.61
N PRO A 850 5.28 13.42 18.52
CA PRO A 850 3.94 12.93 18.16
C PRO A 850 3.00 14.00 17.64
N ASP A 851 3.30 15.29 17.84
CA ASP A 851 2.51 16.41 17.34
C ASP A 851 3.04 16.97 16.00
N ASN A 852 4.14 16.42 15.49
CA ASN A 852 4.84 16.92 14.31
C ASN A 852 4.31 16.32 12.99
N LYS A 853 3.69 17.20 12.20
CA LYS A 853 3.05 16.86 10.93
C LYS A 853 4.00 16.38 9.82
N GLU A 854 5.28 16.69 9.87
CA GLU A 854 6.24 16.14 8.90
C GLU A 854 6.68 14.74 9.33
N ALA A 855 6.96 14.55 10.63
CA ALA A 855 7.24 13.22 11.20
C ALA A 855 6.09 12.22 10.94
N HIS A 856 4.85 12.69 10.91
CA HIS A 856 3.67 11.88 10.54
C HIS A 856 3.69 11.32 9.11
N LYS A 857 4.45 11.91 8.18
CA LYS A 857 4.47 11.52 6.75
C LYS A 857 5.60 10.57 6.38
N ILE A 858 6.67 10.53 7.16
CA ILE A 858 7.87 9.76 6.83
C ILE A 858 7.55 8.26 6.86
N SER A 859 7.99 7.56 5.81
CA SER A 859 7.66 6.15 5.53
C SER A 859 8.88 5.29 5.18
N ASP A 860 10.04 5.92 5.04
CA ASP A 860 11.33 5.35 4.61
C ASP A 860 12.41 5.50 5.70
N GLU A 861 11.99 5.79 6.93
CA GLU A 861 12.80 5.90 8.15
C GLU A 861 12.05 5.24 9.30
N TYR A 862 12.78 4.67 10.26
CA TYR A 862 12.20 4.04 11.45
C TYR A 862 13.06 4.29 12.68
N MET A 863 12.47 4.15 13.86
CA MET A 863 13.21 4.16 15.12
C MET A 863 13.55 2.73 15.57
N LEU A 864 14.64 2.57 16.31
CA LEU A 864 14.78 1.47 17.26
C LEU A 864 14.55 2.06 18.66
N GLY A 865 13.43 1.68 19.29
CA GLY A 865 12.92 2.30 20.51
C GLY A 865 12.64 3.79 20.34
N THR A 866 13.27 4.63 21.16
CA THR A 866 13.15 6.10 21.10
C THR A 866 14.47 6.82 20.88
N THR A 867 15.59 6.09 20.78
CA THR A 867 16.95 6.63 20.90
C THR A 867 17.82 6.45 19.67
N ILE A 868 17.42 5.62 18.71
CA ILE A 868 18.17 5.37 17.46
C ILE A 868 17.24 5.60 16.28
N LEU A 869 17.58 6.51 15.38
CA LEU A 869 16.88 6.74 14.11
C LEU A 869 17.67 6.10 12.97
N VAL A 870 16.99 5.41 12.07
CA VAL A 870 17.58 4.66 10.95
C VAL A 870 16.94 5.10 9.64
N ALA A 871 17.77 5.49 8.66
CA ALA A 871 17.35 6.03 7.37
C ALA A 871 18.04 5.26 6.22
N PRO A 872 17.60 4.02 5.92
CA PRO A 872 18.23 3.15 4.92
C PRO A 872 17.93 3.59 3.48
N VAL A 873 18.84 3.35 2.53
CA VAL A 873 18.58 3.69 1.11
C VAL A 873 17.60 2.68 0.50
N ILE A 874 16.49 3.18 -0.04
CA ILE A 874 15.42 2.36 -0.67
C ILE A 874 15.22 2.62 -2.18
N GLU A 875 16.10 3.41 -2.80
CA GLU A 875 16.08 3.69 -4.24
C GLU A 875 17.33 3.11 -4.94
N GLU A 876 17.12 2.49 -6.11
CA GLU A 876 18.17 1.86 -6.91
C GLU A 876 19.21 2.87 -7.43
N GLY A 877 20.50 2.58 -7.24
CA GLY A 877 21.61 3.43 -7.66
C GLY A 877 21.81 4.69 -6.82
N ALA A 878 21.05 4.87 -5.74
CA ALA A 878 21.15 6.04 -4.88
C ALA A 878 22.38 5.95 -3.95
N VAL A 879 23.23 6.98 -4.05
CA VAL A 879 24.42 7.18 -3.20
C VAL A 879 24.25 8.35 -2.22
N THR A 880 23.07 8.95 -2.20
CA THR A 880 22.65 10.04 -1.30
C THR A 880 21.15 9.90 -1.02
N ARG A 881 20.68 10.31 0.15
CA ARG A 881 19.23 10.46 0.42
C ARG A 881 18.92 11.70 1.25
N ASN A 882 17.64 12.09 1.31
CA ASN A 882 17.17 13.07 2.29
C ASN A 882 16.83 12.35 3.60
N ILE A 883 17.00 13.03 4.74
CA ILE A 883 16.75 12.47 6.07
C ILE A 883 15.99 13.49 6.91
N TYR A 884 14.94 13.07 7.61
CA TYR A 884 14.22 13.90 8.57
C TYR A 884 14.56 13.53 10.02
N LEU A 885 15.12 14.48 10.77
CA LEU A 885 15.37 14.29 12.18
C LEU A 885 14.20 14.90 12.99
N PRO A 886 13.51 14.12 13.85
CA PRO A 886 12.46 14.63 14.73
C PRO A 886 13.06 15.47 15.88
N SER A 887 12.21 16.09 16.70
CA SER A 887 12.66 16.89 17.85
C SER A 887 13.69 16.17 18.73
N GLY A 888 14.88 16.76 18.90
CA GLY A 888 15.99 16.16 19.65
C GLY A 888 17.38 16.63 19.21
N HIS A 889 18.41 16.19 19.91
CA HIS A 889 19.81 16.33 19.48
C HIS A 889 20.30 14.98 18.97
N TRP A 890 20.63 14.88 17.68
CA TRP A 890 20.93 13.61 17.02
C TRP A 890 22.39 13.56 16.57
N ARG A 891 23.15 12.61 17.08
CA ARG A 891 24.53 12.35 16.68
C ARG A 891 24.55 11.34 15.54
N GLU A 892 25.15 11.73 14.43
CA GLU A 892 25.51 10.86 13.32
C GLU A 892 26.49 9.77 13.77
N GLU A 893 26.24 8.50 13.41
CA GLU A 893 27.14 7.39 13.72
C GLU A 893 27.75 6.72 12.47
N ALA A 894 27.18 6.98 11.30
CA ALA A 894 27.66 6.44 10.03
C ALA A 894 29.07 6.93 9.65
N TYR A 895 29.51 8.07 10.23
CA TYR A 895 30.80 8.70 9.95
C TYR A 895 31.54 9.13 11.24
N SER A 896 32.87 8.97 11.23
CA SER A 896 33.78 9.21 12.38
C SER A 896 33.87 10.67 12.89
N ASN A 897 33.27 11.63 12.20
CA ASN A 897 33.14 13.02 12.63
C ASN A 897 32.05 13.21 13.70
N HIS A 898 31.10 12.26 13.80
CA HIS A 898 30.00 12.26 14.77
C HIS A 898 29.24 13.60 14.87
N THR A 899 28.82 14.13 13.71
CA THR A 899 28.11 15.42 13.65
C THR A 899 26.84 15.39 14.48
N VAL A 900 26.62 16.41 15.31
CA VAL A 900 25.37 16.56 16.08
C VAL A 900 24.46 17.56 15.38
N TYR A 901 23.28 17.08 14.99
CA TYR A 901 22.20 17.86 14.40
C TYR A 901 21.14 18.17 15.45
N VAL A 902 20.45 19.30 15.33
CA VAL A 902 19.32 19.67 16.19
C VAL A 902 18.04 19.58 15.36
N GLY A 903 17.18 18.63 15.71
CA GLY A 903 15.84 18.50 15.15
C GLY A 903 14.80 19.34 15.89
N PRO A 904 13.61 19.58 15.30
CA PRO A 904 13.15 18.98 14.05
C PRO A 904 13.76 19.65 12.81
N THR A 905 14.38 18.88 11.91
CA THR A 905 15.06 19.42 10.71
C THR A 905 15.21 18.39 9.59
N TRP A 906 15.36 18.87 8.36
CA TRP A 906 15.77 18.06 7.21
C TRP A 906 17.29 18.15 6.99
N ILE A 907 17.92 17.01 6.72
CA ILE A 907 19.23 16.94 6.09
C ILE A 907 19.00 16.54 4.63
N TYR A 908 19.49 17.36 3.69
CA TYR A 908 19.37 17.11 2.26
C TYR A 908 20.66 16.53 1.69
N ASP A 909 20.54 15.68 0.67
CA ASP A 909 21.66 15.08 -0.07
C ASP A 909 22.69 14.36 0.84
N TYR A 910 22.24 13.73 1.92
CA TYR A 910 23.07 13.01 2.89
C TYR A 910 23.86 11.88 2.20
N PRO A 911 25.20 11.86 2.26
CA PRO A 911 26.01 10.82 1.63
C PRO A 911 25.71 9.43 2.20
N ALA A 912 25.30 8.52 1.32
CA ALA A 912 24.97 7.14 1.64
C ALA A 912 25.46 6.19 0.52
N PRO A 913 26.79 6.07 0.30
CA PRO A 913 27.34 5.08 -0.63
C PRO A 913 26.96 3.64 -0.24
N LEU A 914 27.27 2.67 -1.11
CA LEU A 914 26.82 1.28 -0.98
C LEU A 914 27.16 0.65 0.39
N ASP A 915 28.32 0.97 0.94
CA ASP A 915 28.80 0.44 2.22
C ASP A 915 28.29 1.21 3.45
N VAL A 916 27.47 2.26 3.28
CA VAL A 916 26.99 3.17 4.34
C VAL A 916 25.47 3.12 4.49
N LEU A 917 25.02 2.79 5.71
CA LEU A 917 23.68 2.98 6.24
C LEU A 917 23.67 4.27 7.09
N PRO A 918 22.86 5.29 6.75
CA PRO A 918 22.62 6.42 7.62
C PRO A 918 21.84 6.02 8.89
N TYR A 919 22.43 6.27 10.07
CA TYR A 919 21.76 6.14 11.36
C TYR A 919 22.31 7.13 12.39
N PHE A 920 21.47 7.47 13.38
CA PHE A 920 21.72 8.53 14.36
C PHE A 920 21.30 8.09 15.76
N THR A 921 22.06 8.49 16.78
CA THR A 921 21.71 8.29 18.19
C THR A 921 21.27 9.58 18.85
N LEU A 922 20.29 9.50 19.76
CA LEU A 922 19.83 10.63 20.56
C LEU A 922 20.89 10.97 21.62
N VAL A 923 21.40 12.20 21.58
CA VAL A 923 22.30 12.75 22.59
C VAL A 923 21.47 13.20 23.78
N THR A 924 21.46 12.38 24.83
CA THR A 924 20.98 12.83 26.13
C THR A 924 21.92 13.93 26.65
N GLN A 925 21.39 15.14 26.81
CA GLN A 925 22.09 16.13 27.63
C GLN A 925 22.13 15.56 29.04
N SER A 926 23.31 15.16 29.52
CA SER A 926 23.52 14.91 30.94
C SER A 926 23.03 16.15 31.67
N SER A 927 21.99 16.00 32.50
CA SER A 927 21.50 17.10 33.33
C SER A 927 22.63 17.48 34.27
N GLY A 928 23.35 18.53 33.87
CA GLY A 928 24.50 19.05 34.58
C GLY A 928 24.04 19.53 35.93
N THR A 929 24.05 18.62 36.91
CA THR A 929 24.20 18.97 38.31
C THR A 929 25.58 19.59 38.40
N VAL A 930 25.65 20.89 38.07
CA VAL A 930 26.75 21.73 38.48
C VAL A 930 26.86 21.51 39.97
N HIS A 931 27.92 20.83 40.40
CA HIS A 931 28.21 20.65 41.80
C HIS A 931 28.46 22.03 42.40
N ILE A 932 27.39 22.66 42.92
CA ILE A 932 27.46 23.76 43.89
C ILE A 932 27.88 23.14 45.24
N ALA A 933 29.03 22.45 45.21
CA ALA A 933 29.66 21.73 46.32
C ALA A 933 31.09 22.22 46.56
N SER A 934 31.60 23.18 45.75
CA SER A 934 32.87 23.88 45.98
C SER A 934 32.71 25.35 46.41
N ALA A 935 31.49 25.91 46.40
CA ALA A 935 31.22 27.29 46.80
C ALA A 935 30.67 27.45 48.24
N LEU A 936 30.09 26.38 48.84
CA LEU A 936 29.62 26.42 50.24
C LEU A 936 30.67 25.98 51.28
N PHE A 937 31.74 25.29 50.87
CA PHE A 937 32.77 24.82 51.82
C PHE A 937 33.75 25.91 52.28
N THR A 938 33.80 27.05 51.57
CA THR A 938 34.66 28.20 51.90
C THR A 938 33.97 29.25 52.77
N LEU A 939 32.66 29.14 53.01
CA LEU A 939 31.90 30.08 53.85
C LEU A 939 31.63 29.56 55.27
N LEU A 940 31.77 28.25 55.50
CA LEU A 940 31.54 27.61 56.81
C LEU A 940 32.82 27.40 57.64
N THR A 941 34.01 27.66 57.09
CA THR A 941 35.29 27.60 57.82
C THR A 941 35.74 28.93 58.44
N VAL A 942 34.98 30.02 58.24
CA VAL A 942 35.27 31.35 58.83
C VAL A 942 34.42 31.65 60.08
N ILE A 943 33.41 30.81 60.39
CA ILE A 943 32.56 30.93 61.59
C ILE A 943 32.73 29.70 62.49
N ALA A 944 33.98 29.37 62.81
CA ALA A 944 34.36 28.37 63.81
C ALA A 944 35.70 28.71 64.51
N ILE A 945 36.07 30.00 64.57
CA ILE A 945 37.12 30.53 65.44
C ILE A 945 36.51 31.63 66.31
N ASN A 946 35.62 31.21 67.21
CA ASN A 946 35.25 31.89 68.47
C ASN A 946 34.16 31.06 69.18
N ILE A 947 34.62 30.10 69.99
CA ILE A 947 34.06 29.52 71.25
C ILE A 947 34.75 28.17 71.47
#